data_AF-A0AAD5NCW2-F1
#
_entry.id   AF-A0AAD5NCW2-F1
#
_cell.length_a   1.000
_cell.length_b   1.000
_cell.length_c   1.000
_cell.angle_alpha   90.00
_cell.angle_beta   90.00
_cell.angle_gamma   90.00
#
_symmetry.space_group_name_H-M   'P 1'
#
loop_
_entity.id
_entity.type
_entity.pdbx_description
1 polymer ?
#
loop_
_entity_poly.entity_id
_entity_poly.type
_entity_poly.pdbx_seq_one_letter_code
_entity_poly.pdbx_strand_id
1 'polypeptide(L)'
;MSQQFDEAECSSYSKYVDECLERGPSAMGFLLTKVDRGVLDPVERFPCFLIDCCLAYCLRESETNGSFSENAILHSTLIKRILTILQDFSFSLTIESQRDVISYIFRSWNSSIEVVCHEAVDIFFMLLSNHCLVCSTCKARKGCEWSNSLAKKLFENNSPCRSRYKCLLILFQSYSTYIELIDEKLVEELYSFIGDPGLSVVISELLLMDIVEFPGRWIIHNQLILSCLSNESIATSTAIKDRLLPKLAKSKVLKNEFLPQLLDFMNENCMKVHCIEAILSVCRFLILSHKKCDSYKYWSDYVPLRTMQYAVLHLDVQVRLSAWILLSEHPQRTHGFSSSDILLIRVFLISNMTEQSPAIRLKILAGLRKILSRIAESSEQILKGNEEDLGQVAMYNSFISFLLSLAFDSLSPGANFSRRIMALSIVQCLFVEESLVPHQKTLFFDQLNLSTMLTSKWYEALISCIDDPFELCQITALDILKKIPVDDNFNLSLYKEETIKMMKSISSHSTLASGYRIQFYTWCRPESLTDLLVDFVSLCEDNTHAAKNNLVCFKDNSIHPWMNAISLLLENKDFSDMSTEDLKWWTFFIRERLIPLCFNVAEVVSPAVHSMSPEGYIPEETLNEIANFNGNILQMETEVSQLLLVCCWRAHKHVSTILGFVATKLYPMGMLSSEEIDHIGAYYWLQLTECKHCGAFETA
;
A
#
# COMPACT_ATOMS: atom_id res chain seq x y z
N MET A 1 -9.21 -40.51 75.64
CA MET A 1 -7.94 -40.98 75.04
C MET A 1 -8.20 -41.12 73.55
N SER A 2 -7.97 -40.04 72.81
CA SER A 2 -6.67 -39.67 72.21
C SER A 2 -6.59 -40.33 70.82
N GLN A 3 -7.02 -39.59 69.80
CA GLN A 3 -6.16 -38.79 68.92
C GLN A 3 -5.57 -39.66 67.80
N GLN A 4 -6.12 -39.49 66.60
CA GLN A 4 -5.36 -39.34 65.37
C GLN A 4 -6.25 -38.65 64.34
N PHE A 5 -6.26 -37.32 64.43
CA PHE A 5 -6.43 -36.46 63.27
C PHE A 5 -5.09 -36.51 62.55
N ASP A 6 -4.97 -37.32 61.50
CA ASP A 6 -3.84 -37.24 60.58
C ASP A 6 -4.32 -36.52 59.31
N GLU A 7 -3.93 -35.25 59.28
CA GLU A 7 -3.45 -34.49 58.11
C GLU A 7 -4.28 -34.59 56.83
N ALA A 8 -5.27 -33.70 56.72
CA ALA A 8 -5.71 -33.22 55.41
C ALA A 8 -4.47 -32.69 54.67
N GLU A 9 -4.15 -33.28 53.51
CA GLU A 9 -3.13 -32.74 52.59
C GLU A 9 -3.37 -31.25 52.45
N CYS A 10 -2.49 -30.44 53.04
CA CYS A 10 -2.61 -29.00 53.00
C CYS A 10 -2.47 -28.60 51.53
N SER A 11 -3.56 -28.14 50.91
CA SER A 11 -3.60 -27.73 49.51
C SER A 11 -2.34 -26.92 49.19
N SER A 12 -1.70 -27.20 48.05
CA SER A 12 -0.48 -26.52 47.61
C SER A 12 -0.63 -25.00 47.48
N TYR A 13 -1.87 -24.49 47.55
CA TYR A 13 -2.22 -23.08 47.50
C TYR A 13 -2.37 -22.40 48.87
N SER A 14 -2.32 -23.14 49.99
CA SER A 14 -2.31 -22.59 51.36
C SER A 14 -1.23 -21.53 51.57
N LYS A 15 -0.02 -21.78 51.04
CA LYS A 15 1.12 -20.85 51.11
C LYS A 15 0.87 -19.48 50.47
N TYR A 16 -0.16 -19.31 49.63
CA TYR A 16 -0.48 -18.04 48.99
C TYR A 16 -1.57 -17.26 49.72
N VAL A 17 -2.24 -17.85 50.72
CA VAL A 17 -3.39 -17.23 51.39
C VAL A 17 -2.99 -15.96 52.12
N ASP A 18 -1.98 -16.04 52.98
CA ASP A 18 -1.48 -14.89 53.76
C ASP A 18 -1.01 -13.76 52.84
N GLU A 19 -0.26 -14.09 51.78
CA GLU A 19 0.26 -13.10 50.84
C GLU A 19 -0.86 -12.41 50.06
N CYS A 20 -1.91 -13.15 49.66
CA CYS A 20 -3.09 -12.58 49.00
C CYS A 20 -3.91 -11.68 49.93
N LEU A 21 -3.97 -12.00 51.24
CA LEU A 21 -4.69 -11.19 52.23
C LEU A 21 -3.93 -9.91 52.60
N GLU A 22 -2.60 -9.94 52.63
CA GLU A 22 -1.77 -8.78 52.97
C GLU A 22 -1.57 -7.83 51.80
N ARG A 23 -1.28 -8.36 50.61
CA ARG A 23 -0.88 -7.58 49.42
C ARG A 23 -1.95 -7.50 48.33
N GLY A 24 -3.07 -8.21 48.53
CA GLY A 24 -4.20 -8.18 47.60
C GLY A 24 -3.85 -8.73 46.21
N PRO A 25 -4.43 -8.15 45.13
CA PRO A 25 -4.27 -8.58 43.74
C PRO A 25 -2.81 -8.59 43.27
N SER A 26 -1.94 -7.76 43.86
CA SER A 26 -0.51 -7.75 43.52
C SER A 26 0.21 -9.07 43.87
N ALA A 27 -0.28 -9.83 44.86
CA ALA A 27 0.24 -11.15 45.21
C ALA A 27 -0.34 -12.29 44.36
N MET A 28 -1.35 -12.02 43.54
CA MET A 28 -2.04 -13.04 42.75
C MET A 28 -1.35 -13.37 41.42
N GLY A 29 -0.09 -12.95 41.24
CA GLY A 29 0.70 -13.21 40.03
C GLY A 29 0.83 -14.70 39.68
N PHE A 30 0.72 -15.60 40.66
CA PHE A 30 0.73 -17.05 40.44
C PHE A 30 -0.41 -17.51 39.50
N LEU A 31 -1.55 -16.83 39.49
CA LEU A 31 -2.69 -17.15 38.61
C LEU A 31 -2.38 -16.91 37.13
N LEU A 32 -1.37 -16.09 36.82
CA LEU A 32 -0.93 -15.84 35.45
C LEU A 32 -0.06 -16.96 34.88
N THR A 33 0.30 -17.95 35.70
CA THR A 33 1.02 -19.16 35.29
C THR A 33 0.05 -20.34 35.09
N LYS A 34 0.58 -21.54 34.81
CA LYS A 34 -0.23 -22.76 34.69
C LYS A 34 -0.67 -23.20 36.09
N VAL A 35 -1.98 -23.26 36.29
CA VAL A 35 -2.61 -23.65 37.56
C VAL A 35 -3.26 -25.02 37.40
N ASP A 36 -3.17 -25.88 38.42
CA ASP A 36 -3.88 -27.15 38.46
C ASP A 36 -5.27 -27.01 39.10
N ARG A 37 -6.03 -28.11 39.15
CA ARG A 37 -7.40 -28.11 39.69
C ARG A 37 -7.45 -27.82 41.19
N GLY A 38 -6.34 -28.00 41.92
CA GLY A 38 -6.28 -27.85 43.38
C GLY A 38 -6.52 -26.42 43.88
N VAL A 39 -6.46 -25.42 42.99
CA VAL A 39 -6.80 -24.02 43.32
C VAL A 39 -8.29 -23.82 43.64
N LEU A 40 -9.14 -24.78 43.25
CA LEU A 40 -10.58 -24.79 43.50
C LEU A 40 -10.95 -25.52 44.79
N ASP A 41 -9.99 -26.21 45.43
CA ASP A 41 -10.24 -26.95 46.65
C ASP A 41 -10.35 -25.99 47.86
N PRO A 42 -10.99 -26.43 48.96
CA PRO A 42 -11.04 -25.66 50.18
C PRO A 42 -9.63 -25.40 50.74
N VAL A 43 -9.35 -24.16 51.12
CA VAL A 43 -8.08 -23.76 51.73
C VAL A 43 -8.36 -22.91 52.95
N GLU A 44 -7.90 -23.37 54.12
CA GLU A 44 -8.14 -22.75 55.42
C GLU A 44 -9.62 -22.43 55.67
N ARG A 45 -9.98 -21.14 55.71
CA ARG A 45 -11.34 -20.63 55.93
C ARG A 45 -12.15 -20.42 54.65
N PHE A 46 -11.56 -20.64 53.47
CA PHE A 46 -12.18 -20.37 52.18
C PHE A 46 -12.70 -21.68 51.55
N PRO A 47 -14.03 -21.82 51.38
CA PRO A 47 -14.63 -22.99 50.71
C PRO A 47 -14.10 -23.23 49.29
N CYS A 48 -13.80 -22.16 48.56
CA CYS A 48 -13.04 -22.16 47.31
C CYS A 48 -12.09 -20.97 47.32
N PHE A 49 -10.79 -21.23 47.48
CA PHE A 49 -9.77 -20.18 47.57
C PHE A 49 -9.81 -19.20 46.39
N LEU A 50 -10.00 -19.72 45.17
CA LEU A 50 -10.05 -18.89 43.96
C LEU A 50 -11.23 -17.91 43.95
N ILE A 51 -12.40 -18.31 44.44
CA ILE A 51 -13.62 -17.49 44.40
C ILE A 51 -13.74 -16.64 45.67
N ASP A 52 -13.70 -17.28 46.83
CA ASP A 52 -14.04 -16.66 48.11
C ASP A 52 -12.92 -15.74 48.63
N CYS A 53 -11.68 -15.96 48.17
CA CYS A 53 -10.56 -15.06 48.45
C CYS A 53 -10.20 -14.25 47.20
N CYS A 54 -9.67 -14.88 46.15
CA CYS A 54 -9.02 -14.15 45.05
C CYS A 54 -10.00 -13.27 44.26
N LEU A 55 -11.12 -13.84 43.78
CA LEU A 55 -12.13 -13.11 43.00
C LEU A 55 -12.81 -12.02 43.85
N ALA A 56 -13.23 -12.37 45.06
CA ALA A 56 -13.90 -11.45 45.97
C ALA A 56 -13.02 -10.22 46.30
N TYR A 57 -11.71 -10.43 46.52
CA TYR A 57 -10.79 -9.34 46.79
C TYR A 57 -10.55 -8.46 45.55
N CYS A 58 -10.33 -9.06 44.38
CA CYS A 58 -10.19 -8.31 43.11
C CYS A 58 -11.42 -7.44 42.82
N LEU A 59 -12.63 -7.99 42.99
CA LEU A 59 -13.87 -7.26 42.77
C LEU A 59 -14.02 -6.09 43.77
N ARG A 60 -13.74 -6.31 45.05
CA ARG A 60 -13.82 -5.28 46.10
C ARG A 60 -12.80 -4.16 45.90
N GLU A 61 -11.55 -4.50 45.59
CA GLU A 61 -10.50 -3.51 45.42
C GLU A 61 -10.71 -2.69 44.14
N SER A 62 -11.25 -3.30 43.08
CA SER A 62 -11.63 -2.57 41.87
C SER A 62 -12.70 -1.50 42.10
N GLU A 63 -13.44 -1.54 43.22
CA GLU A 63 -14.41 -0.50 43.60
C GLU A 63 -13.74 0.74 44.22
N THR A 64 -12.61 0.53 44.90
CA THR A 64 -11.94 1.55 45.73
C THR A 64 -10.74 2.17 45.02
N ASN A 65 -9.97 1.37 44.28
CA ASN A 65 -8.70 1.77 43.64
C ASN A 65 -8.80 1.87 42.10
N GLY A 66 -10.00 1.88 41.53
CA GLY A 66 -10.24 1.90 40.08
C GLY A 66 -9.81 3.17 39.33
N SER A 67 -9.32 4.21 40.03
CA SER A 67 -8.84 5.47 39.44
C SER A 67 -7.39 5.40 38.94
N PHE A 68 -6.57 4.48 39.45
CA PHE A 68 -5.20 4.29 39.01
C PHE A 68 -5.12 3.30 37.86
N SER A 69 -4.48 3.69 36.76
CA SER A 69 -4.47 2.93 35.51
C SER A 69 -3.85 1.54 35.65
N GLU A 70 -2.73 1.42 36.38
CA GLU A 70 -2.03 0.14 36.60
C GLU A 70 -2.88 -0.84 37.41
N ASN A 71 -3.52 -0.36 38.47
CA ASN A 71 -4.40 -1.20 39.31
C ASN A 71 -5.63 -1.63 38.54
N ALA A 72 -6.25 -0.75 37.76
CA ALA A 72 -7.43 -1.09 36.95
C ALA A 72 -7.13 -2.21 35.95
N ILE A 73 -5.97 -2.16 35.28
CA ILE A 73 -5.50 -3.21 34.35
C ILE A 73 -5.22 -4.51 35.09
N LEU A 74 -4.50 -4.46 36.22
CA LEU A 74 -4.20 -5.66 36.99
C LEU A 74 -5.47 -6.37 37.46
N HIS A 75 -6.45 -5.62 37.99
CA HIS A 75 -7.73 -6.18 38.43
C HIS A 75 -8.49 -6.82 37.28
N SER A 76 -8.60 -6.14 36.14
CA SER A 76 -9.36 -6.64 34.99
C SER A 76 -8.73 -7.92 34.42
N THR A 77 -7.40 -7.98 34.34
CA THR A 77 -6.66 -9.16 33.89
C THR A 77 -6.81 -10.33 34.86
N LEU A 78 -6.72 -10.10 36.17
CA LEU A 78 -6.89 -11.15 37.18
C LEU A 78 -8.32 -11.69 37.21
N ILE A 79 -9.34 -10.82 37.17
CA ILE A 79 -10.75 -11.25 37.13
C ILE A 79 -11.01 -12.11 35.90
N LYS A 80 -10.55 -11.67 34.72
CA LYS A 80 -10.64 -12.46 33.48
C LYS A 80 -9.93 -13.80 33.61
N ARG A 81 -8.72 -13.82 34.17
CA ARG A 81 -7.95 -15.05 34.36
C ARG A 81 -8.64 -16.02 35.32
N ILE A 82 -9.20 -15.52 36.41
CA ILE A 82 -9.97 -16.33 37.36
C ILE A 82 -11.18 -16.97 36.67
N LEU A 83 -11.98 -16.19 35.94
CA LEU A 83 -13.08 -16.74 35.16
C LEU A 83 -12.62 -17.78 34.12
N THR A 84 -11.40 -17.65 33.59
CA THR A 84 -10.85 -18.56 32.59
C THR A 84 -10.57 -19.90 33.23
N ILE A 85 -9.92 -19.88 34.39
CA ILE A 85 -9.66 -21.08 35.20
C ILE A 85 -10.97 -21.78 35.57
N LEU A 86 -11.99 -21.02 35.98
CA LEU A 86 -13.31 -21.57 36.28
C LEU A 86 -13.97 -22.23 35.07
N GLN A 87 -13.83 -21.63 33.88
CA GLN A 87 -14.33 -22.20 32.64
C GLN A 87 -13.57 -23.47 32.22
N ASP A 88 -12.24 -23.45 32.31
CA ASP A 88 -11.37 -24.60 31.99
C ASP A 88 -11.72 -25.83 32.83
N PHE A 89 -12.05 -25.63 34.10
CA PHE A 89 -12.45 -26.69 35.02
C PHE A 89 -13.96 -26.90 35.13
N SER A 90 -14.78 -26.21 34.33
CA SER A 90 -16.25 -26.26 34.37
C SER A 90 -16.82 -26.06 35.78
N PHE A 91 -16.23 -25.16 36.56
CA PHE A 91 -16.64 -24.85 37.92
C PHE A 91 -17.65 -23.69 37.93
N SER A 92 -18.82 -23.90 38.53
CA SER A 92 -19.90 -22.90 38.55
C SER A 92 -19.73 -21.86 39.66
N LEU A 93 -19.93 -20.59 39.32
CA LEU A 93 -20.03 -19.52 40.31
C LEU A 93 -21.37 -19.56 41.06
N THR A 94 -21.34 -19.13 42.32
CA THR A 94 -22.56 -18.86 43.10
C THR A 94 -23.31 -17.64 42.55
N ILE A 95 -24.61 -17.53 42.85
CA ILE A 95 -25.45 -16.40 42.39
C ILE A 95 -24.89 -15.06 42.92
N GLU A 96 -24.36 -15.04 44.14
CA GLU A 96 -23.75 -13.85 44.74
C GLU A 96 -22.50 -13.42 43.98
N SER A 97 -21.56 -14.34 43.72
CA SER A 97 -20.37 -14.03 42.93
C SER A 97 -20.71 -13.59 41.50
N GLN A 98 -21.73 -14.19 40.88
CA GLN A 98 -22.23 -13.74 39.58
C GLN A 98 -22.71 -12.28 39.64
N ARG A 99 -23.46 -11.90 40.68
CA ARG A 99 -23.95 -10.52 40.85
C ARG A 99 -22.79 -9.52 41.02
N ASP A 100 -21.75 -9.89 41.74
CA ASP A 100 -20.61 -8.99 41.98
C ASP A 100 -19.77 -8.82 40.69
N VAL A 101 -19.57 -9.89 39.92
CA VAL A 101 -18.96 -9.81 38.58
C VAL A 101 -19.80 -8.94 37.64
N ILE A 102 -21.12 -9.06 37.68
CA ILE A 102 -22.03 -8.18 36.91
C ILE A 102 -21.79 -6.72 37.30
N SER A 103 -21.80 -6.39 38.59
CA SER A 103 -21.56 -5.03 39.06
C SER A 103 -20.25 -4.46 38.50
N TYR A 104 -19.18 -5.26 38.52
CA TYR A 104 -17.89 -4.91 37.97
C TYR A 104 -17.94 -4.62 36.46
N ILE A 105 -18.56 -5.49 35.65
CA ILE A 105 -18.66 -5.32 34.19
C ILE A 105 -19.32 -3.98 33.87
N PHE A 106 -20.48 -3.70 34.47
CA PHE A 106 -21.26 -2.48 34.19
C PHE A 106 -20.58 -1.19 34.69
N ARG A 107 -19.64 -1.28 35.63
CA ARG A 107 -18.78 -0.15 36.04
C ARG A 107 -17.59 0.05 35.09
N SER A 108 -17.03 -1.04 34.58
CA SER A 108 -15.71 -1.04 33.91
C SER A 108 -15.78 -0.92 32.39
N TRP A 109 -16.91 -1.26 31.78
CA TRP A 109 -17.07 -1.32 30.33
C TRP A 109 -17.02 0.03 29.58
N ASN A 110 -17.11 1.16 30.30
CA ASN A 110 -16.99 2.52 29.76
C ASN A 110 -15.80 3.25 30.41
N SER A 111 -14.78 2.48 30.81
CA SER A 111 -13.53 3.01 31.34
C SER A 111 -12.79 3.82 30.27
N SER A 112 -11.98 4.78 30.72
CA SER A 112 -11.02 5.49 29.85
C SER A 112 -9.88 4.59 29.36
N ILE A 113 -9.70 3.41 29.96
CA ILE A 113 -8.64 2.45 29.64
C ILE A 113 -9.20 1.35 28.73
N GLU A 114 -8.74 1.33 27.48
CA GLU A 114 -9.30 0.43 26.45
C GLU A 114 -9.15 -1.06 26.78
N VAL A 115 -8.03 -1.46 27.41
CA VAL A 115 -7.79 -2.85 27.85
C VAL A 115 -8.86 -3.31 28.84
N VAL A 116 -9.22 -2.47 29.81
CA VAL A 116 -10.25 -2.77 30.82
C VAL A 116 -11.61 -2.95 30.15
N CYS A 117 -11.93 -2.12 29.16
CA CYS A 117 -13.15 -2.24 28.36
C CYS A 117 -13.20 -3.57 27.59
N HIS A 118 -12.09 -3.97 26.96
CA HIS A 118 -11.97 -5.26 26.27
C HIS A 118 -12.14 -6.45 27.23
N GLU A 119 -11.48 -6.41 28.38
CA GLU A 119 -11.58 -7.48 29.37
C GLU A 119 -12.97 -7.56 29.99
N ALA A 120 -13.65 -6.43 30.22
CA ALA A 120 -15.03 -6.44 30.70
C ALA A 120 -16.00 -7.16 29.73
N VAL A 121 -15.78 -7.03 28.41
CA VAL A 121 -16.56 -7.75 27.39
C VAL A 121 -16.26 -9.25 27.43
N ASP A 122 -14.99 -9.64 27.57
CA ASP A 122 -14.60 -11.06 27.67
C ASP A 122 -15.17 -11.69 28.95
N ILE A 123 -15.04 -11.00 30.08
CA ILE A 123 -15.61 -11.40 31.37
C ILE A 123 -17.13 -11.59 31.24
N PHE A 124 -17.83 -10.71 30.53
CA PHE A 124 -19.25 -10.85 30.26
C PHE A 124 -19.58 -12.14 29.50
N PHE A 125 -18.87 -12.45 28.41
CA PHE A 125 -19.05 -13.69 27.66
C PHE A 125 -18.82 -14.94 28.52
N MET A 126 -17.76 -14.92 29.33
CA MET A 126 -17.39 -16.02 30.22
C MET A 126 -18.40 -16.22 31.33
N LEU A 127 -18.96 -15.13 31.86
CA LEU A 127 -20.03 -15.16 32.85
C LEU A 127 -21.30 -15.82 32.28
N LEU A 128 -21.71 -15.48 31.05
CA LEU A 128 -22.85 -16.15 30.39
C LEU A 128 -22.60 -17.66 30.24
N SER A 129 -21.38 -18.02 29.81
CA SER A 129 -20.96 -19.41 29.66
C SER A 129 -20.96 -20.16 31.00
N ASN A 130 -20.50 -19.51 32.08
CA ASN A 130 -20.49 -20.08 33.43
C ASN A 130 -21.91 -20.32 33.96
N HIS A 131 -22.83 -19.38 33.73
CA HIS A 131 -24.23 -19.54 34.14
C HIS A 131 -24.90 -20.74 33.45
N CYS A 132 -24.54 -21.04 32.20
CA CYS A 132 -25.03 -22.22 31.47
C CYS A 132 -24.61 -23.57 32.08
N LEU A 133 -23.63 -23.60 32.99
CA LEU A 133 -23.26 -24.83 33.73
C LEU A 133 -24.36 -25.26 34.70
N VAL A 134 -25.10 -24.29 35.26
CA VAL A 134 -26.13 -24.52 36.30
C VAL A 134 -27.56 -24.26 35.80
N CYS A 135 -27.72 -23.60 34.66
CA CYS A 135 -29.02 -23.19 34.12
C CYS A 135 -29.33 -23.88 32.79
N SER A 136 -30.28 -24.83 32.82
CA SER A 136 -30.67 -25.61 31.64
C SER A 136 -31.35 -24.78 30.55
N THR A 137 -32.11 -23.75 30.90
CA THR A 137 -32.78 -22.86 29.92
C THR A 137 -31.80 -21.97 29.19
N CYS A 138 -30.80 -21.43 29.90
CA CYS A 138 -29.70 -20.69 29.29
C CYS A 138 -28.81 -21.59 28.44
N LYS A 139 -28.53 -22.81 28.89
CA LYS A 139 -27.83 -23.83 28.10
C LYS A 139 -28.57 -24.17 26.79
N ALA A 140 -29.91 -24.12 26.81
CA ALA A 140 -30.77 -24.26 25.64
C ALA A 140 -30.98 -22.95 24.83
N ARG A 141 -30.22 -21.89 25.13
CA ARG A 141 -30.23 -20.59 24.44
C ARG A 141 -31.57 -19.81 24.48
N LYS A 142 -32.44 -20.09 25.45
CA LYS A 142 -33.75 -19.41 25.60
C LYS A 142 -33.73 -18.23 26.58
N GLY A 143 -32.71 -18.14 27.42
CA GLY A 143 -32.66 -17.21 28.53
C GLY A 143 -33.48 -17.67 29.75
N CYS A 144 -33.26 -17.01 30.87
CA CYS A 144 -33.95 -17.19 32.15
C CYS A 144 -34.15 -15.83 32.84
N GLU A 145 -34.70 -15.82 34.06
CA GLU A 145 -34.88 -14.60 34.86
C GLU A 145 -33.56 -13.85 35.10
N TRP A 146 -32.46 -14.57 35.34
CA TRP A 146 -31.14 -13.98 35.51
C TRP A 146 -30.66 -13.26 34.24
N SER A 147 -30.74 -13.90 33.08
CA SER A 147 -30.33 -13.25 31.81
C SER A 147 -31.32 -12.15 31.38
N ASN A 148 -32.60 -12.23 31.76
CA ASN A 148 -33.57 -11.15 31.56
C ASN A 148 -33.15 -9.88 32.33
N SER A 149 -32.66 -10.05 33.56
CA SER A 149 -32.16 -8.92 34.36
C SER A 149 -30.94 -8.24 33.71
N LEU A 150 -30.05 -9.05 33.11
CA LEU A 150 -28.90 -8.55 32.36
C LEU A 150 -29.31 -7.80 31.11
N ALA A 151 -30.22 -8.38 30.32
CA ALA A 151 -30.78 -7.74 29.14
C ALA A 151 -31.38 -6.38 29.51
N LYS A 152 -32.25 -6.32 30.52
CA LYS A 152 -32.85 -5.06 30.97
C LYS A 152 -31.81 -3.99 31.29
N LYS A 153 -30.76 -4.34 32.04
CA LYS A 153 -29.69 -3.40 32.41
C LYS A 153 -28.86 -2.93 31.22
N LEU A 154 -28.68 -3.76 30.19
CA LEU A 154 -28.01 -3.39 28.93
C LEU A 154 -28.82 -2.36 28.13
N PHE A 155 -30.15 -2.44 28.17
CA PHE A 155 -31.06 -1.53 27.46
C PHE A 155 -31.36 -0.23 28.25
N GLU A 156 -31.32 -0.24 29.59
CA GLU A 156 -31.56 0.94 30.43
C GLU A 156 -30.49 2.04 30.30
N ASN A 157 -29.26 1.70 29.89
CA ASN A 157 -28.19 2.68 29.76
C ASN A 157 -28.27 3.36 28.39
N ASN A 158 -28.44 4.68 28.32
CA ASN A 158 -28.59 5.39 27.03
C ASN A 158 -27.26 5.87 26.41
N SER A 159 -26.10 5.60 27.03
CA SER A 159 -24.82 6.05 26.50
C SER A 159 -24.34 5.13 25.34
N PRO A 160 -23.94 5.70 24.19
CA PRO A 160 -23.35 4.93 23.11
C PRO A 160 -21.92 4.52 23.49
N CYS A 161 -21.73 3.23 23.75
CA CYS A 161 -20.45 2.68 24.20
C CYS A 161 -20.13 1.39 23.45
N ARG A 162 -18.90 1.27 22.94
CA ARG A 162 -18.43 0.11 22.16
C ARG A 162 -18.61 -1.20 22.93
N SER A 163 -18.21 -1.22 24.20
CA SER A 163 -18.28 -2.41 25.06
C SER A 163 -19.72 -2.83 25.32
N ARG A 164 -20.62 -1.86 25.55
CA ARG A 164 -22.07 -2.11 25.70
C ARG A 164 -22.63 -2.80 24.45
N TYR A 165 -22.38 -2.25 23.26
CA TYR A 165 -22.87 -2.86 22.01
C TYR A 165 -22.24 -4.24 21.75
N LYS A 166 -20.99 -4.47 22.17
CA LYS A 166 -20.38 -5.81 22.12
C LYS A 166 -21.07 -6.79 23.08
N CYS A 167 -21.39 -6.36 24.31
CA CYS A 167 -22.14 -7.18 25.24
C CYS A 167 -23.55 -7.50 24.73
N LEU A 168 -24.23 -6.54 24.09
CA LEU A 168 -25.51 -6.78 23.40
C LEU A 168 -25.36 -7.81 22.27
N LEU A 169 -24.34 -7.67 21.43
CA LEU A 169 -24.06 -8.62 20.36
C LEU A 169 -23.82 -10.04 20.91
N ILE A 170 -23.02 -10.17 21.97
CA ILE A 170 -22.75 -11.43 22.65
C ILE A 170 -24.05 -12.00 23.25
N LEU A 171 -24.89 -11.18 23.84
CA LEU A 171 -26.17 -11.59 24.41
C LEU A 171 -27.07 -12.20 23.32
N PHE A 172 -27.21 -11.53 22.17
CA PHE A 172 -28.02 -12.02 21.06
C PHE A 172 -27.46 -13.29 20.41
N GLN A 173 -26.12 -13.40 20.30
CA GLN A 173 -25.47 -14.63 19.82
C GLN A 173 -25.65 -15.81 20.79
N SER A 174 -25.74 -15.52 22.10
CA SER A 174 -25.87 -16.53 23.15
C SER A 174 -27.31 -17.01 23.32
N TYR A 175 -28.29 -16.12 23.10
CA TYR A 175 -29.71 -16.40 23.34
C TYR A 175 -30.57 -15.95 22.15
N SER A 176 -31.19 -16.90 21.46
CA SER A 176 -31.97 -16.63 20.25
C SER A 176 -33.25 -15.83 20.52
N THR A 177 -33.79 -15.91 21.74
CA THR A 177 -35.03 -15.22 22.14
C THR A 177 -34.84 -13.71 22.34
N TYR A 178 -33.61 -13.25 22.61
CA TYR A 178 -33.37 -11.83 22.85
C TYR A 178 -33.17 -11.00 21.59
N ILE A 179 -33.05 -11.64 20.43
CA ILE A 179 -33.03 -10.95 19.13
C ILE A 179 -34.32 -10.16 18.92
N GLU A 180 -35.46 -10.64 19.44
CA GLU A 180 -36.76 -9.95 19.40
C GLU A 180 -36.79 -8.62 20.20
N LEU A 181 -35.78 -8.36 21.05
CA LEU A 181 -35.66 -7.09 21.77
C LEU A 181 -35.13 -5.96 20.90
N ILE A 182 -34.60 -6.25 19.70
CA ILE A 182 -34.18 -5.21 18.76
C ILE A 182 -35.43 -4.61 18.12
N ASP A 183 -35.84 -3.44 18.60
CA ASP A 183 -36.95 -2.68 18.03
C ASP A 183 -36.47 -1.68 16.95
N GLU A 184 -37.42 -1.10 16.20
CA GLU A 184 -37.11 -0.13 15.15
C GLU A 184 -36.38 1.11 15.68
N LYS A 185 -36.68 1.52 16.93
CA LYS A 185 -36.05 2.66 17.57
C LYS A 185 -34.56 2.42 17.82
N LEU A 186 -34.18 1.23 18.28
CA LEU A 186 -32.78 0.85 18.42
C LEU A 186 -32.09 0.80 17.05
N VAL A 187 -32.76 0.30 16.01
CA VAL A 187 -32.20 0.31 14.65
C VAL A 187 -31.90 1.73 14.18
N GLU A 188 -32.84 2.67 14.34
CA GLU A 188 -32.63 4.09 14.02
C GLU A 188 -31.47 4.70 14.82
N GLU A 189 -31.38 4.40 16.13
CA GLU A 189 -30.27 4.82 16.99
C GLU A 189 -28.93 4.29 16.48
N LEU A 190 -28.85 3.01 16.11
CA LEU A 190 -27.65 2.37 15.57
C LEU A 190 -27.17 3.05 14.28
N TYR A 191 -28.07 3.36 13.34
CA TYR A 191 -27.70 4.12 12.14
C TYR A 191 -27.24 5.53 12.45
N SER A 192 -27.80 6.19 13.48
CA SER A 192 -27.36 7.54 13.88
C SER A 192 -25.90 7.58 14.37
N PHE A 193 -25.41 6.47 14.94
CA PHE A 193 -24.03 6.34 15.44
C PHE A 193 -23.08 5.59 14.48
N ILE A 194 -23.55 5.13 13.32
CA ILE A 194 -22.71 4.33 12.40
C ILE A 194 -21.51 5.11 11.84
N GLY A 195 -21.55 6.45 11.86
CA GLY A 195 -20.44 7.30 11.46
C GLY A 195 -19.30 7.37 12.49
N ASP A 196 -19.52 6.92 13.73
CA ASP A 196 -18.48 6.92 14.77
C ASP A 196 -17.42 5.82 14.48
N PRO A 197 -16.14 6.17 14.27
CA PRO A 197 -15.10 5.20 13.91
C PRO A 197 -14.93 4.05 14.92
N GLY A 198 -15.12 4.32 16.22
CA GLY A 198 -14.95 3.37 17.32
C GLY A 198 -16.13 2.42 17.51
N LEU A 199 -17.34 2.85 17.16
CA LEU A 199 -18.59 2.07 17.29
C LEU A 199 -18.99 1.34 16.01
N SER A 200 -18.68 1.91 14.86
CA SER A 200 -19.21 1.51 13.56
C SER A 200 -18.98 0.04 13.19
N VAL A 201 -17.90 -0.59 13.67
CA VAL A 201 -17.67 -2.04 13.46
C VAL A 201 -18.72 -2.89 14.17
N VAL A 202 -18.96 -2.64 15.47
CA VAL A 202 -19.92 -3.42 16.26
C VAL A 202 -21.37 -3.06 15.89
N ILE A 203 -21.64 -1.80 15.57
CA ILE A 203 -22.94 -1.36 15.04
C ILE A 203 -23.27 -2.10 13.74
N SER A 204 -22.32 -2.21 12.81
CA SER A 204 -22.53 -2.94 11.56
C SER A 204 -22.83 -4.43 11.77
N GLU A 205 -22.35 -5.03 12.87
CA GLU A 205 -22.66 -6.42 13.23
C GLU A 205 -24.05 -6.57 13.83
N LEU A 206 -24.47 -5.64 14.67
CA LEU A 206 -25.83 -5.59 15.20
C LEU A 206 -26.86 -5.36 14.08
N LEU A 207 -26.61 -4.40 13.18
CA LEU A 207 -27.48 -4.16 12.03
C LEU A 207 -27.54 -5.36 11.09
N LEU A 208 -26.41 -6.03 10.84
CA LEU A 208 -26.38 -7.27 10.06
C LEU A 208 -27.28 -8.34 10.68
N MET A 209 -27.24 -8.50 12.01
CA MET A 209 -28.08 -9.45 12.72
C MET A 209 -29.57 -9.11 12.55
N ASP A 210 -29.95 -7.84 12.72
CA ASP A 210 -31.34 -7.41 12.55
C ASP A 210 -31.87 -7.67 11.13
N ILE A 211 -31.08 -7.32 10.10
CA ILE A 211 -31.44 -7.51 8.68
C ILE A 211 -31.63 -8.99 8.35
N VAL A 212 -30.83 -9.89 8.94
CA VAL A 212 -30.94 -11.34 8.72
C VAL A 212 -32.18 -11.91 9.39
N GLU A 213 -32.45 -11.51 10.63
CA GLU A 213 -33.51 -12.11 11.46
C GLU A 213 -34.90 -11.53 11.15
N PHE A 214 -34.97 -10.30 10.65
CA PHE A 214 -36.25 -9.61 10.40
C PHE A 214 -36.40 -9.10 8.95
N PRO A 215 -36.67 -9.99 7.97
CA PRO A 215 -36.92 -9.58 6.58
C PRO A 215 -38.04 -8.55 6.39
N GLY A 216 -39.04 -8.53 7.28
CA GLY A 216 -40.11 -7.53 7.26
C GLY A 216 -39.63 -6.08 7.45
N ARG A 217 -38.43 -5.86 8.01
CA ARG A 217 -37.84 -4.54 8.24
C ARG A 217 -36.93 -4.05 7.11
N TRP A 218 -36.76 -4.82 6.03
CA TRP A 218 -35.85 -4.45 4.93
C TRP A 218 -36.14 -3.08 4.31
N ILE A 219 -37.42 -2.68 4.23
CA ILE A 219 -37.80 -1.36 3.72
C ILE A 219 -37.23 -0.23 4.60
N ILE A 220 -37.28 -0.39 5.92
CA ILE A 220 -36.74 0.58 6.88
C ILE A 220 -35.22 0.65 6.74
N HIS A 221 -34.55 -0.50 6.66
CA HIS A 221 -33.09 -0.53 6.42
C HIS A 221 -32.71 0.15 5.10
N ASN A 222 -33.46 -0.07 4.02
CA ASN A 222 -33.20 0.58 2.74
C ASN A 222 -33.31 2.10 2.85
N GLN A 223 -34.33 2.61 3.55
CA GLN A 223 -34.51 4.04 3.82
C GLN A 223 -33.36 4.62 4.66
N LEU A 224 -32.95 3.93 5.72
CA LEU A 224 -31.88 4.38 6.62
C LEU A 224 -30.49 4.30 5.97
N ILE A 225 -30.22 3.29 5.16
CA ILE A 225 -29.00 3.21 4.36
C ILE A 225 -28.95 4.37 3.36
N LEU A 226 -30.05 4.62 2.63
CA LEU A 226 -30.11 5.70 1.66
C LEU A 226 -29.97 7.08 2.33
N SER A 227 -30.58 7.28 3.51
CA SER A 227 -30.46 8.53 4.27
C SER A 227 -29.02 8.75 4.75
N CYS A 228 -28.34 7.71 5.23
CA CYS A 228 -26.93 7.75 5.64
C CYS A 228 -25.99 8.07 4.47
N LEU A 229 -26.22 7.47 3.29
CA LEU A 229 -25.44 7.73 2.08
C LEU A 229 -25.69 9.12 1.49
N SER A 230 -26.91 9.63 1.67
CA SER A 230 -27.32 10.97 1.22
C SER A 230 -26.93 12.08 2.20
N ASN A 231 -26.38 11.74 3.36
CA ASN A 231 -25.96 12.68 4.38
C ASN A 231 -24.66 13.39 3.96
N GLU A 232 -24.46 14.62 4.44
CA GLU A 232 -23.24 15.40 4.21
C GLU A 232 -22.03 14.86 5.01
N SER A 233 -22.28 14.02 6.02
CA SER A 233 -21.23 13.37 6.80
C SER A 233 -20.46 12.31 5.99
N ILE A 234 -19.22 12.64 5.64
CA ILE A 234 -18.27 11.72 5.00
C ILE A 234 -18.08 10.46 5.87
N ALA A 235 -17.94 10.61 7.19
CA ALA A 235 -17.73 9.49 8.11
C ALA A 235 -18.88 8.47 8.07
N THR A 236 -20.11 8.95 8.01
CA THR A 236 -21.32 8.12 7.92
C THR A 236 -21.38 7.38 6.59
N SER A 237 -21.17 8.08 5.47
CA SER A 237 -21.18 7.49 4.14
C SER A 237 -20.06 6.45 3.97
N THR A 238 -18.84 6.75 4.43
CA THR A 238 -17.71 5.83 4.43
C THR A 238 -17.98 4.60 5.30
N ALA A 239 -18.60 4.74 6.48
CA ALA A 239 -18.94 3.60 7.31
C ALA A 239 -19.93 2.65 6.62
N ILE A 240 -20.94 3.18 5.92
CA ILE A 240 -21.86 2.35 5.13
C ILE A 240 -21.09 1.62 4.02
N LYS A 241 -20.31 2.36 3.22
CA LYS A 241 -19.59 1.84 2.04
C LYS A 241 -18.52 0.81 2.38
N ASP A 242 -17.72 1.07 3.41
CA ASP A 242 -16.50 0.30 3.69
C ASP A 242 -16.71 -0.75 4.79
N ARG A 243 -17.81 -0.67 5.56
CA ARG A 243 -18.04 -1.58 6.70
C ARG A 243 -19.36 -2.32 6.60
N LEU A 244 -20.50 -1.63 6.44
CA LEU A 244 -21.81 -2.28 6.40
C LEU A 244 -22.02 -3.07 5.10
N LEU A 245 -21.96 -2.42 3.93
CA LEU A 245 -22.21 -3.08 2.63
C LEU A 245 -21.31 -4.31 2.40
N PRO A 246 -19.99 -4.28 2.69
CA PRO A 246 -19.14 -5.45 2.55
C PRO A 246 -19.51 -6.59 3.50
N LYS A 247 -20.03 -6.29 4.70
CA LYS A 247 -20.54 -7.31 5.64
C LYS A 247 -21.84 -7.93 5.12
N LEU A 248 -22.76 -7.15 4.58
CA LEU A 248 -24.00 -7.64 3.97
C LEU A 248 -23.71 -8.60 2.80
N ALA A 249 -22.73 -8.26 1.97
CA ALA A 249 -22.29 -9.09 0.84
C ALA A 249 -21.71 -10.46 1.23
N LYS A 250 -21.30 -10.65 2.50
CA LYS A 250 -20.78 -11.94 2.99
C LYS A 250 -21.90 -12.95 3.31
N SER A 251 -23.11 -12.49 3.61
CA SER A 251 -24.24 -13.38 3.89
C SER A 251 -24.92 -13.83 2.59
N LYS A 252 -25.09 -15.15 2.40
CA LYS A 252 -25.70 -15.69 1.17
C LYS A 252 -27.14 -15.20 0.97
N VAL A 253 -27.93 -15.14 2.04
CA VAL A 253 -29.35 -14.71 2.00
C VAL A 253 -29.43 -13.24 1.61
N LEU A 254 -28.73 -12.37 2.35
CA LEU A 254 -28.78 -10.93 2.11
C LEU A 254 -28.26 -10.56 0.73
N LYS A 255 -27.22 -11.25 0.29
CA LYS A 255 -26.64 -11.02 -1.02
C LYS A 255 -27.58 -11.37 -2.17
N ASN A 256 -28.37 -12.43 -2.03
CA ASN A 256 -29.26 -12.90 -3.09
C ASN A 256 -30.63 -12.22 -3.09
N GLU A 257 -31.08 -11.71 -1.93
CA GLU A 257 -32.44 -11.20 -1.76
C GLU A 257 -32.45 -9.71 -1.36
N PHE A 258 -31.72 -9.34 -0.30
CA PHE A 258 -31.72 -7.97 0.22
C PHE A 258 -30.93 -6.98 -0.65
N LEU A 259 -29.71 -7.31 -1.08
CA LEU A 259 -28.86 -6.39 -1.85
C LEU A 259 -29.45 -6.03 -3.23
N PRO A 260 -30.06 -6.95 -3.99
CA PRO A 260 -30.80 -6.59 -5.21
C PRO A 260 -31.96 -5.62 -4.90
N GLN A 261 -32.74 -5.87 -3.86
CA GLN A 261 -33.84 -5.00 -3.45
C GLN A 261 -33.34 -3.60 -3.01
N LEU A 262 -32.25 -3.54 -2.25
CA LEU A 262 -31.59 -2.29 -1.87
C LEU A 262 -31.13 -1.53 -3.11
N LEU A 263 -30.59 -2.22 -4.10
CA LEU A 263 -30.12 -1.61 -5.33
C LEU A 263 -31.26 -1.05 -6.16
N ASP A 264 -32.36 -1.79 -6.33
CA ASP A 264 -33.57 -1.31 -7.00
C ASP A 264 -34.13 -0.08 -6.28
N PHE A 265 -34.20 -0.13 -4.95
CA PHE A 265 -34.64 1.01 -4.14
C PHE A 265 -33.73 2.23 -4.34
N MET A 266 -32.41 2.06 -4.37
CA MET A 266 -31.47 3.16 -4.65
C MET A 266 -31.63 3.70 -6.07
N ASN A 267 -31.80 2.85 -7.07
CA ASN A 267 -31.98 3.25 -8.46
C ASN A 267 -33.27 4.06 -8.67
N GLU A 268 -34.37 3.72 -7.99
CA GLU A 268 -35.65 4.44 -8.07
C GLU A 268 -35.64 5.79 -7.36
N ASN A 269 -34.87 5.91 -6.26
CA ASN A 269 -34.94 7.07 -5.37
C ASN A 269 -33.73 8.02 -5.48
N CYS A 270 -32.66 7.66 -6.20
CA CYS A 270 -31.44 8.43 -6.20
C CYS A 270 -31.22 9.29 -7.46
N MET A 271 -31.12 10.61 -7.25
CA MET A 271 -30.51 11.57 -8.20
C MET A 271 -29.29 12.31 -7.61
N LYS A 272 -28.83 11.97 -6.39
CA LYS A 272 -27.72 12.66 -5.71
C LYS A 272 -26.38 11.96 -5.96
N VAL A 273 -25.37 12.76 -6.26
CA VAL A 273 -23.96 12.37 -6.50
C VAL A 273 -23.42 11.34 -5.50
N HIS A 274 -23.76 11.47 -4.21
CA HIS A 274 -23.17 10.68 -3.12
C HIS A 274 -23.62 9.22 -3.05
N CYS A 275 -24.71 8.82 -3.72
CA CYS A 275 -25.16 7.42 -3.69
C CYS A 275 -24.68 6.63 -4.91
N ILE A 276 -24.15 7.28 -5.94
CA ILE A 276 -23.68 6.59 -7.16
C ILE A 276 -22.52 5.65 -6.82
N GLU A 277 -21.57 6.10 -5.99
CA GLU A 277 -20.47 5.25 -5.53
C GLU A 277 -20.99 4.00 -4.79
N ALA A 278 -22.03 4.15 -3.96
CA ALA A 278 -22.63 3.04 -3.23
C ALA A 278 -23.35 2.07 -4.17
N ILE A 279 -24.13 2.57 -5.15
CA ILE A 279 -24.75 1.77 -6.21
C ILE A 279 -23.69 0.93 -6.94
N LEU A 280 -22.58 1.56 -7.35
CA LEU A 280 -21.47 0.88 -8.03
C LEU A 280 -20.79 -0.16 -7.13
N SER A 281 -20.61 0.15 -5.84
CA SER A 281 -20.04 -0.75 -4.84
C SER A 281 -20.92 -1.98 -4.60
N VAL A 282 -22.23 -1.80 -4.36
CA VAL A 282 -23.20 -2.89 -4.22
C VAL A 282 -23.23 -3.75 -5.48
N CYS A 283 -23.33 -3.13 -6.65
CA CYS A 283 -23.29 -3.83 -7.93
C CYS A 283 -22.02 -4.68 -8.09
N ARG A 284 -20.86 -4.12 -7.75
CA ARG A 284 -19.58 -4.85 -7.75
C ARG A 284 -19.62 -6.07 -6.84
N PHE A 285 -20.14 -5.93 -5.62
CA PHE A 285 -20.25 -7.06 -4.68
C PHE A 285 -21.16 -8.17 -5.23
N LEU A 286 -22.30 -7.81 -5.82
CA LEU A 286 -23.20 -8.77 -6.46
C LEU A 286 -22.46 -9.56 -7.54
N ILE A 287 -21.86 -8.87 -8.52
CA ILE A 287 -21.15 -9.48 -9.66
C ILE A 287 -20.02 -10.40 -9.21
N LEU A 288 -19.11 -9.92 -8.34
CA LEU A 288 -17.94 -10.71 -7.92
C LEU A 288 -18.29 -11.93 -7.08
N SER A 289 -19.48 -11.95 -6.49
CA SER A 289 -19.91 -13.04 -5.63
C SER A 289 -20.55 -14.22 -6.36
N HIS A 290 -20.86 -14.07 -7.65
CA HIS A 290 -21.40 -15.15 -8.47
C HIS A 290 -20.30 -16.16 -8.79
N LYS A 291 -20.31 -17.29 -8.09
CA LYS A 291 -19.46 -18.46 -8.39
C LYS A 291 -20.27 -19.48 -9.20
N LYS A 292 -19.91 -19.64 -10.48
CA LYS A 292 -20.23 -20.77 -11.37
C LYS A 292 -21.63 -21.40 -11.22
N CYS A 293 -22.73 -20.65 -11.30
CA CYS A 293 -24.04 -21.23 -11.62
C CYS A 293 -24.97 -20.23 -12.31
N ASP A 294 -25.65 -20.73 -13.36
CA ASP A 294 -26.78 -20.21 -14.15
C ASP A 294 -26.77 -18.71 -14.49
N SER A 295 -26.04 -18.36 -15.56
CA SER A 295 -25.83 -17.03 -16.17
C SER A 295 -25.05 -16.03 -15.31
N TYR A 296 -23.90 -15.58 -15.83
CA TYR A 296 -23.18 -14.46 -15.22
C TYR A 296 -23.98 -13.18 -15.43
N LYS A 297 -24.01 -12.33 -14.40
CA LYS A 297 -24.64 -11.01 -14.43
C LYS A 297 -23.63 -9.92 -14.77
N TYR A 298 -24.08 -8.94 -15.54
CA TYR A 298 -23.31 -7.75 -15.91
C TYR A 298 -23.66 -6.58 -15.00
N TRP A 299 -22.81 -5.55 -15.02
CA TRP A 299 -23.16 -4.29 -14.38
C TRP A 299 -24.43 -3.68 -14.98
N SER A 300 -24.70 -3.90 -16.26
CA SER A 300 -25.89 -3.40 -16.96
C SER A 300 -27.20 -4.04 -16.48
N ASP A 301 -27.14 -5.20 -15.81
CA ASP A 301 -28.32 -5.84 -15.20
C ASP A 301 -28.78 -5.10 -13.94
N TYR A 302 -27.93 -4.23 -13.40
CA TYR A 302 -28.03 -3.66 -12.06
C TYR A 302 -27.97 -2.14 -12.06
N VAL A 303 -27.22 -1.56 -13.00
CA VAL A 303 -26.96 -0.12 -13.09
C VAL A 303 -27.39 0.37 -14.46
N PRO A 304 -28.32 1.34 -14.54
CA PRO A 304 -28.72 1.93 -15.81
C PRO A 304 -27.51 2.52 -16.57
N LEU A 305 -27.48 2.35 -17.89
CA LEU A 305 -26.39 2.87 -18.74
C LEU A 305 -26.13 4.37 -18.50
N ARG A 306 -27.19 5.17 -18.32
CA ARG A 306 -27.07 6.61 -18.04
C ARG A 306 -26.34 6.90 -16.74
N THR A 307 -26.59 6.11 -15.69
CA THR A 307 -25.88 6.20 -14.40
C THR A 307 -24.42 5.87 -14.58
N MET A 308 -24.10 4.82 -15.35
CA MET A 308 -22.73 4.43 -15.63
C MET A 308 -21.97 5.50 -16.46
N GLN A 309 -22.63 6.07 -17.47
CA GLN A 309 -22.10 7.18 -18.28
C GLN A 309 -21.78 8.41 -17.41
N TYR A 310 -22.66 8.76 -16.48
CA TYR A 310 -22.42 9.85 -15.53
C TYR A 310 -21.26 9.51 -14.58
N ALA A 311 -21.19 8.28 -14.09
CA ALA A 311 -20.17 7.85 -13.14
C ALA A 311 -18.75 7.88 -13.74
N VAL A 312 -18.54 7.44 -14.98
CA VAL A 312 -17.21 7.44 -15.61
C VAL A 312 -16.65 8.84 -15.88
N LEU A 313 -17.53 9.85 -15.97
CA LEU A 313 -17.19 11.26 -16.19
C LEU A 313 -17.38 12.14 -14.97
N HIS A 314 -17.61 11.53 -13.80
CA HIS A 314 -17.96 12.26 -12.60
C HIS A 314 -16.85 13.20 -12.10
N LEU A 315 -17.22 14.32 -11.47
CA LEU A 315 -16.24 15.28 -10.91
C LEU A 315 -15.43 14.68 -9.75
N ASP A 316 -16.07 13.87 -8.92
CA ASP A 316 -15.40 13.11 -7.86
C ASP A 316 -14.69 11.88 -8.43
N VAL A 317 -13.38 11.83 -8.21
CA VAL A 317 -12.51 10.75 -8.66
C VAL A 317 -12.85 9.40 -8.02
N GLN A 318 -13.40 9.34 -6.79
CA GLN A 318 -13.79 8.07 -6.17
C GLN A 318 -14.98 7.42 -6.89
N VAL A 319 -15.93 8.22 -7.36
CA VAL A 319 -17.05 7.74 -8.19
C VAL A 319 -16.52 7.22 -9.53
N ARG A 320 -15.65 7.99 -10.19
CA ARG A 320 -14.98 7.57 -11.43
C ARG A 320 -14.23 6.25 -11.25
N LEU A 321 -13.43 6.13 -10.20
CA LEU A 321 -12.69 4.92 -9.88
C LEU A 321 -13.60 3.74 -9.57
N SER A 322 -14.71 3.95 -8.87
CA SER A 322 -15.68 2.88 -8.60
C SER A 322 -16.30 2.34 -9.89
N ALA A 323 -16.60 3.23 -10.85
CA ALA A 323 -17.06 2.84 -12.17
C ALA A 323 -15.97 2.10 -12.96
N TRP A 324 -14.73 2.57 -12.90
CA TRP A 324 -13.58 1.92 -13.54
C TRP A 324 -13.31 0.51 -13.00
N ILE A 325 -13.38 0.33 -11.69
CA ILE A 325 -13.23 -0.97 -11.03
C ILE A 325 -14.35 -1.90 -11.47
N LEU A 326 -15.60 -1.41 -11.53
CA LEU A 326 -16.74 -2.19 -11.99
C LEU A 326 -16.62 -2.63 -13.46
N LEU A 327 -16.08 -1.79 -14.35
CA LEU A 327 -15.80 -2.16 -15.74
C LEU A 327 -14.65 -3.17 -15.85
N SER A 328 -13.58 -2.96 -15.08
CA SER A 328 -12.34 -3.75 -15.19
C SER A 328 -12.36 -5.09 -14.45
N GLU A 329 -13.30 -5.31 -13.53
CA GLU A 329 -13.39 -6.54 -12.73
C GLU A 329 -14.60 -7.40 -13.11
N HIS A 330 -14.39 -8.71 -13.24
CA HIS A 330 -15.43 -9.69 -13.51
C HIS A 330 -14.93 -11.07 -13.05
N PRO A 331 -15.79 -11.92 -12.46
CA PRO A 331 -15.38 -13.24 -11.96
C PRO A 331 -14.89 -14.18 -13.07
N GLN A 332 -15.36 -13.99 -14.31
CA GLN A 332 -14.90 -14.74 -15.48
C GLN A 332 -14.05 -13.85 -16.40
N ARG A 333 -12.77 -14.20 -16.55
CA ARG A 333 -11.79 -13.47 -17.38
C ARG A 333 -11.92 -13.73 -18.89
N THR A 334 -12.66 -14.75 -19.28
CA THR A 334 -12.90 -15.08 -20.69
C THR A 334 -14.18 -14.45 -21.21
N HIS A 335 -14.91 -13.73 -20.36
CA HIS A 335 -16.13 -13.06 -20.76
C HIS A 335 -15.78 -11.79 -21.54
N GLY A 336 -16.24 -11.67 -22.78
CA GLY A 336 -15.98 -10.49 -23.61
C GLY A 336 -16.68 -9.22 -23.12
N PHE A 337 -16.21 -8.07 -23.60
CA PHE A 337 -16.84 -6.76 -23.43
C PHE A 337 -17.84 -6.49 -24.57
N SER A 338 -18.91 -5.76 -24.26
CA SER A 338 -19.83 -5.21 -25.25
C SER A 338 -19.29 -3.91 -25.86
N SER A 339 -19.89 -3.46 -26.96
CA SER A 339 -19.56 -2.16 -27.57
C SER A 339 -19.77 -0.98 -26.62
N SER A 340 -20.78 -1.06 -25.75
CA SER A 340 -21.05 -0.06 -24.72
C SER A 340 -19.95 -0.01 -23.67
N ASP A 341 -19.44 -1.17 -23.23
CA ASP A 341 -18.34 -1.26 -22.27
C ASP A 341 -17.07 -0.62 -22.83
N ILE A 342 -16.71 -0.97 -24.07
CA ILE A 342 -15.54 -0.41 -24.75
C ILE A 342 -15.69 1.12 -24.86
N LEU A 343 -16.86 1.64 -25.22
CA LEU A 343 -17.09 3.08 -25.28
C LEU A 343 -16.90 3.77 -23.91
N LEU A 344 -17.45 3.20 -22.84
CA LEU A 344 -17.28 3.71 -21.48
C LEU A 344 -15.81 3.71 -21.04
N ILE A 345 -15.08 2.63 -21.33
CA ILE A 345 -13.63 2.51 -21.07
C ILE A 345 -12.85 3.60 -21.82
N ARG A 346 -13.16 3.82 -23.11
CA ARG A 346 -12.52 4.88 -23.92
C ARG A 346 -12.73 6.27 -23.30
N VAL A 347 -13.98 6.60 -22.96
CA VAL A 347 -14.36 7.89 -22.37
C VAL A 347 -13.67 8.10 -21.01
N PHE A 348 -13.62 7.05 -20.19
CA PHE A 348 -12.91 7.08 -18.91
C PHE A 348 -11.41 7.40 -19.12
N LEU A 349 -10.73 6.69 -20.01
CA LEU A 349 -9.30 6.89 -20.25
C LEU A 349 -9.00 8.31 -20.76
N ILE A 350 -9.78 8.80 -21.73
CA ILE A 350 -9.63 10.17 -22.28
C ILE A 350 -9.71 11.21 -21.16
N SER A 351 -10.70 11.09 -20.27
CA SER A 351 -10.95 12.06 -19.20
C SER A 351 -9.99 11.93 -18.00
N ASN A 352 -9.17 10.88 -17.94
CA ASN A 352 -8.24 10.63 -16.83
C ASN A 352 -6.76 10.66 -17.25
N MET A 353 -6.44 11.01 -18.51
CA MET A 353 -5.04 11.16 -18.95
C MET A 353 -4.26 12.17 -18.10
N THR A 354 -4.91 13.18 -17.52
CA THR A 354 -4.26 14.24 -16.75
C THR A 354 -4.29 14.01 -15.23
N GLU A 355 -4.70 12.82 -14.77
CA GLU A 355 -4.82 12.51 -13.34
C GLU A 355 -3.49 12.72 -12.59
N GLN A 356 -3.52 13.62 -11.61
CA GLN A 356 -2.31 14.10 -10.93
C GLN A 356 -1.84 13.12 -9.85
N SER A 357 -2.76 12.43 -9.18
CA SER A 357 -2.43 11.54 -8.07
C SER A 357 -1.73 10.25 -8.57
N PRO A 358 -0.47 9.99 -8.17
CA PRO A 358 0.23 8.76 -8.56
C PRO A 358 -0.53 7.50 -8.13
N ALA A 359 -1.11 7.49 -6.93
CA ALA A 359 -1.89 6.36 -6.42
C ALA A 359 -3.13 6.07 -7.26
N ILE A 360 -3.80 7.11 -7.77
CA ILE A 360 -4.98 6.96 -8.65
C ILE A 360 -4.54 6.46 -10.02
N ARG A 361 -3.46 7.01 -10.59
CA ARG A 361 -2.88 6.51 -11.86
C ARG A 361 -2.56 5.02 -11.79
N LEU A 362 -1.96 4.56 -10.70
CA LEU A 362 -1.68 3.13 -10.49
C LEU A 362 -2.95 2.27 -10.47
N LYS A 363 -4.04 2.75 -9.84
CA LYS A 363 -5.35 2.05 -9.86
C LYS A 363 -5.95 2.02 -11.27
N ILE A 364 -5.83 3.11 -12.03
CA ILE A 364 -6.29 3.16 -13.43
C ILE A 364 -5.53 2.12 -14.26
N LEU A 365 -4.20 2.13 -14.20
CA LEU A 365 -3.35 1.20 -14.93
C LEU A 365 -3.58 -0.26 -14.52
N ALA A 366 -3.80 -0.54 -13.23
CA ALA A 366 -4.14 -1.88 -12.77
C ALA A 366 -5.47 -2.39 -13.35
N GLY A 367 -6.48 -1.52 -13.49
CA GLY A 367 -7.71 -1.86 -14.19
C GLY A 367 -7.50 -2.02 -15.70
N LEU A 368 -6.64 -1.21 -16.31
CA LEU A 368 -6.31 -1.31 -17.74
C LEU A 368 -5.68 -2.66 -18.05
N ARG A 369 -4.70 -3.11 -17.25
CA ARG A 369 -4.12 -4.45 -17.37
C ARG A 369 -5.17 -5.56 -17.34
N LYS A 370 -6.12 -5.50 -16.38
CA LYS A 370 -7.23 -6.45 -16.30
C LYS A 370 -8.11 -6.44 -17.55
N ILE A 371 -8.37 -5.26 -18.12
CA ILE A 371 -9.14 -5.09 -19.37
C ILE A 371 -8.37 -5.71 -20.54
N LEU A 372 -7.08 -5.40 -20.69
CA LEU A 372 -6.22 -5.95 -21.75
C LEU A 372 -6.14 -7.47 -21.68
N SER A 373 -5.95 -8.04 -20.48
CA SER A 373 -5.92 -9.49 -20.31
C SER A 373 -7.25 -10.14 -20.64
N ARG A 374 -8.38 -9.53 -20.25
CA ARG A 374 -9.71 -10.04 -20.61
C ARG A 374 -9.97 -9.96 -22.12
N ILE A 375 -9.58 -8.87 -22.76
CA ILE A 375 -9.63 -8.73 -24.22
C ILE A 375 -8.84 -9.87 -24.86
N ALA A 376 -7.57 -10.06 -24.48
CA ALA A 376 -6.73 -11.11 -25.03
C ALA A 376 -7.31 -12.52 -24.77
N GLU A 377 -7.73 -12.83 -23.54
CA GLU A 377 -8.31 -14.14 -23.20
C GLU A 377 -9.59 -14.45 -23.99
N SER A 378 -10.47 -13.46 -24.17
CA SER A 378 -11.70 -13.62 -24.94
C SER A 378 -11.41 -13.77 -26.45
N SER A 379 -10.52 -12.96 -27.01
CA SER A 379 -10.08 -13.08 -28.40
C SER A 379 -9.43 -14.44 -28.69
N GLU A 380 -8.57 -14.92 -27.79
CA GLU A 380 -7.93 -16.24 -27.89
C GLU A 380 -8.95 -17.38 -28.02
N GLN A 381 -10.08 -17.29 -27.30
CA GLN A 381 -11.14 -18.29 -27.42
C GLN A 381 -11.88 -18.19 -28.75
N ILE A 382 -12.19 -16.97 -29.19
CA ILE A 382 -12.90 -16.72 -30.44
C ILE A 382 -12.09 -17.22 -31.64
N LEU A 383 -10.81 -16.84 -31.70
CA LEU A 383 -9.90 -17.21 -32.79
C LEU A 383 -9.60 -18.71 -32.88
N LYS A 384 -9.80 -19.47 -31.80
CA LYS A 384 -9.56 -20.92 -31.76
C LYS A 384 -10.74 -21.78 -32.20
N GLY A 385 -11.96 -21.24 -32.28
CA GLY A 385 -13.13 -22.08 -32.58
C GLY A 385 -14.50 -21.42 -32.71
N ASN A 386 -14.65 -20.10 -32.55
CA ASN A 386 -15.94 -19.41 -32.70
C ASN A 386 -15.88 -18.33 -33.78
N GLU A 387 -16.00 -18.71 -35.07
CA GLU A 387 -15.95 -17.76 -36.18
C GLU A 387 -17.13 -16.76 -36.21
N GLU A 388 -18.25 -17.07 -35.54
CA GLU A 388 -19.45 -16.21 -35.50
C GLU A 388 -19.22 -14.87 -34.76
N ASP A 389 -18.22 -14.79 -33.88
CA ASP A 389 -17.93 -13.62 -33.04
C ASP A 389 -16.71 -12.80 -33.51
N LEU A 390 -16.22 -13.00 -34.75
CA LEU A 390 -15.06 -12.26 -35.30
C LEU A 390 -15.25 -10.74 -35.28
N GLY A 391 -16.49 -10.25 -35.33
CA GLY A 391 -16.79 -8.83 -35.16
C GLY A 391 -16.36 -8.25 -33.80
N GLN A 392 -16.36 -9.06 -32.74
CA GLN A 392 -15.90 -8.66 -31.42
C GLN A 392 -14.37 -8.50 -31.37
N VAL A 393 -13.63 -9.39 -32.03
CA VAL A 393 -12.18 -9.27 -32.18
C VAL A 393 -11.81 -8.03 -32.97
N ALA A 394 -12.54 -7.72 -34.05
CA ALA A 394 -12.32 -6.49 -34.82
C ALA A 394 -12.56 -5.21 -33.98
N MET A 395 -13.58 -5.21 -33.11
CA MET A 395 -13.82 -4.14 -32.15
C MET A 395 -12.64 -3.99 -31.17
N TYR A 396 -12.09 -5.10 -30.65
CA TYR A 396 -10.92 -5.06 -29.78
C TYR A 396 -9.68 -4.54 -30.49
N ASN A 397 -9.43 -4.96 -31.74
CA ASN A 397 -8.33 -4.40 -32.54
C ASN A 397 -8.48 -2.89 -32.70
N SER A 398 -9.69 -2.41 -33.02
CA SER A 398 -9.99 -0.97 -33.09
C SER A 398 -9.76 -0.25 -31.75
N PHE A 399 -10.09 -0.89 -30.63
CA PHE A 399 -9.82 -0.35 -29.30
C PHE A 399 -8.32 -0.25 -29.00
N ILE A 400 -7.53 -1.26 -29.33
CA ILE A 400 -6.07 -1.22 -29.17
C ILE A 400 -5.45 -0.12 -30.05
N SER A 401 -5.89 0.02 -31.30
CA SER A 401 -5.49 1.14 -32.17
C SER A 401 -5.83 2.49 -31.55
N PHE A 402 -7.02 2.63 -30.97
CA PHE A 402 -7.41 3.84 -30.25
C PHE A 402 -6.51 4.12 -29.04
N LEU A 403 -6.15 3.11 -28.25
CA LEU A 403 -5.25 3.29 -27.10
C LEU A 403 -3.88 3.79 -27.53
N LEU A 404 -3.33 3.22 -28.60
CA LEU A 404 -2.07 3.67 -29.18
C LEU A 404 -2.17 5.14 -29.61
N SER A 405 -3.17 5.50 -30.42
CA SER A 405 -3.36 6.89 -30.83
C SER A 405 -3.51 7.84 -29.64
N LEU A 406 -4.35 7.49 -28.65
CA LEU A 406 -4.54 8.29 -27.44
C LEU A 406 -3.24 8.51 -26.66
N ALA A 407 -2.43 7.46 -26.51
CA ALA A 407 -1.16 7.52 -25.80
C ALA A 407 -0.16 8.40 -26.56
N PHE A 408 0.09 8.13 -27.85
CA PHE A 408 1.07 8.88 -28.64
C PHE A 408 0.67 10.35 -28.87
N ASP A 409 -0.61 10.65 -29.09
CA ASP A 409 -1.09 12.04 -29.18
C ASP A 409 -0.88 12.80 -27.86
N SER A 410 -0.83 12.06 -26.74
CA SER A 410 -0.60 12.58 -25.40
C SER A 410 0.89 12.74 -25.04
N LEU A 411 1.81 12.35 -25.92
CA LEU A 411 3.25 12.62 -25.82
C LEU A 411 3.67 13.93 -26.53
N SER A 412 2.72 14.76 -26.94
CA SER A 412 3.01 16.04 -27.60
C SER A 412 3.83 17.00 -26.70
N PRO A 413 4.68 17.88 -27.28
CA PRO A 413 5.56 18.76 -26.50
C PRO A 413 4.86 19.68 -25.48
N GLY A 414 3.56 19.97 -25.65
CA GLY A 414 2.76 20.77 -24.73
C GLY A 414 2.04 19.99 -23.63
N ALA A 415 2.13 18.64 -23.61
CA ALA A 415 1.49 17.82 -22.59
C ALA A 415 2.16 18.03 -21.23
N ASN A 416 1.39 18.04 -20.13
CA ASN A 416 1.97 18.09 -18.78
C ASN A 416 2.54 16.73 -18.34
N PHE A 417 3.30 16.72 -17.23
CA PHE A 417 3.89 15.50 -16.67
C PHE A 417 2.87 14.35 -16.54
N SER A 418 1.74 14.58 -15.86
CA SER A 418 0.71 13.56 -15.61
C SER A 418 0.20 12.91 -16.90
N ARG A 419 0.02 13.72 -17.95
CA ARG A 419 -0.41 13.25 -19.27
C ARG A 419 0.64 12.41 -19.98
N ARG A 420 1.91 12.85 -19.96
CA ARG A 420 3.00 12.12 -20.61
C ARG A 420 3.28 10.80 -19.91
N ILE A 421 3.35 10.78 -18.58
CA ILE A 421 3.61 9.54 -17.85
C ILE A 421 2.44 8.57 -17.94
N MET A 422 1.19 9.04 -17.98
CA MET A 422 0.03 8.16 -18.24
C MET A 422 0.13 7.55 -19.65
N ALA A 423 0.48 8.35 -20.65
CA ALA A 423 0.69 7.88 -22.02
C ALA A 423 1.79 6.82 -22.11
N LEU A 424 2.97 7.10 -21.55
CA LEU A 424 4.09 6.15 -21.49
C LEU A 424 3.68 4.86 -20.77
N SER A 425 2.95 4.97 -19.65
CA SER A 425 2.47 3.79 -18.92
C SER A 425 1.47 2.94 -19.73
N ILE A 426 0.61 3.57 -20.54
CA ILE A 426 -0.30 2.85 -21.46
C ILE A 426 0.52 2.14 -22.54
N VAL A 427 1.52 2.79 -23.13
CA VAL A 427 2.42 2.16 -24.12
C VAL A 427 3.17 0.99 -23.48
N GLN A 428 3.64 1.14 -22.24
CA GLN A 428 4.29 0.07 -21.49
C GLN A 428 3.36 -1.14 -21.28
N CYS A 429 2.09 -0.91 -20.93
CA CYS A 429 1.09 -1.98 -20.82
C CYS A 429 0.86 -2.76 -22.12
N LEU A 430 1.12 -2.15 -23.28
CA LEU A 430 0.88 -2.73 -24.60
C LEU A 430 2.12 -3.46 -25.18
N PHE A 431 3.32 -2.89 -24.99
CA PHE A 431 4.55 -3.39 -25.63
C PHE A 431 5.51 -4.11 -24.68
N VAL A 432 5.47 -3.80 -23.38
CA VAL A 432 6.47 -4.28 -22.42
C VAL A 432 5.88 -5.32 -21.48
N GLU A 433 4.67 -5.08 -20.98
CA GLU A 433 4.00 -5.98 -20.05
C GLU A 433 3.32 -7.17 -20.77
N GLU A 434 3.13 -8.29 -20.07
CA GLU A 434 2.44 -9.49 -20.59
C GLU A 434 0.90 -9.36 -20.57
N SER A 435 0.37 -8.14 -20.46
CA SER A 435 -1.07 -7.90 -20.29
C SER A 435 -1.92 -8.42 -21.45
N LEU A 436 -1.36 -8.49 -22.66
CA LEU A 436 -2.00 -9.03 -23.87
C LEU A 436 -1.62 -10.49 -24.18
N VAL A 437 -0.81 -11.14 -23.34
CA VAL A 437 -0.30 -12.50 -23.55
C VAL A 437 -0.73 -13.42 -22.39
N PRO A 438 -2.04 -13.66 -22.21
CA PRO A 438 -2.54 -14.38 -21.04
C PRO A 438 -2.12 -15.85 -21.09
N HIS A 439 -1.51 -16.33 -20.01
CA HIS A 439 -1.06 -17.72 -19.89
C HIS A 439 -0.15 -18.16 -21.05
N GLN A 440 0.74 -17.28 -21.52
CA GLN A 440 1.67 -17.52 -22.63
C GLN A 440 0.98 -17.82 -23.98
N LYS A 441 -0.28 -17.44 -24.15
CA LYS A 441 -1.01 -17.55 -25.42
C LYS A 441 -0.82 -16.28 -26.24
N THR A 442 -0.43 -16.44 -27.50
CA THR A 442 -0.01 -15.32 -28.37
C THR A 442 -0.86 -15.13 -29.62
N LEU A 443 -1.83 -15.99 -29.95
CA LEU A 443 -2.60 -15.90 -31.20
C LEU A 443 -3.23 -14.52 -31.42
N PHE A 444 -3.86 -13.95 -30.39
CA PHE A 444 -4.42 -12.59 -30.51
C PHE A 444 -3.33 -11.52 -30.60
N PHE A 445 -2.27 -11.64 -29.81
CA PHE A 445 -1.14 -10.70 -29.82
C PHE A 445 -0.41 -10.68 -31.16
N ASP A 446 -0.15 -11.85 -31.73
CA ASP A 446 0.49 -12.05 -33.03
C ASP A 446 -0.41 -11.48 -34.16
N GLN A 447 -1.73 -11.66 -34.05
CA GLN A 447 -2.70 -11.07 -34.99
C GLN A 447 -2.75 -9.54 -34.93
N LEU A 448 -2.61 -8.93 -33.73
CA LEU A 448 -2.60 -7.48 -33.58
C LEU A 448 -1.44 -6.83 -34.34
N ASN A 449 -0.30 -7.53 -34.44
CA ASN A 449 0.89 -7.08 -35.15
C ASN A 449 1.31 -5.64 -34.77
N LEU A 450 1.40 -5.38 -33.46
CA LEU A 450 1.61 -4.04 -32.91
C LEU A 450 2.85 -3.32 -33.46
N SER A 451 3.89 -4.07 -33.81
CA SER A 451 5.11 -3.51 -34.42
C SER A 451 4.83 -2.78 -35.72
N THR A 452 3.92 -3.30 -36.56
CA THR A 452 3.52 -2.63 -37.82
C THR A 452 2.67 -1.38 -37.63
N MET A 453 2.09 -1.20 -36.44
CA MET A 453 1.31 -0.01 -36.11
C MET A 453 2.18 1.18 -35.66
N LEU A 454 3.44 0.93 -35.30
CA LEU A 454 4.37 1.98 -34.91
C LEU A 454 4.81 2.78 -36.14
N THR A 455 4.48 4.07 -36.15
CA THR A 455 4.92 5.00 -37.19
C THR A 455 6.24 5.66 -36.79
N SER A 456 7.04 6.12 -37.77
CA SER A 456 8.27 6.89 -37.50
C SER A 456 8.01 8.11 -36.61
N LYS A 457 6.87 8.79 -36.79
CA LYS A 457 6.46 9.92 -35.93
C LYS A 457 6.28 9.51 -34.47
N TRP A 458 5.69 8.34 -34.23
CA TRP A 458 5.48 7.81 -32.89
C TRP A 458 6.81 7.37 -32.25
N TYR A 459 7.69 6.78 -33.05
CA TYR A 459 9.04 6.44 -32.62
C TYR A 459 9.85 7.69 -32.22
N GLU A 460 9.84 8.73 -33.04
CA GLU A 460 10.45 10.03 -32.73
C GLU A 460 9.88 10.66 -31.45
N ALA A 461 8.56 10.56 -31.23
CA ALA A 461 7.93 11.02 -30.00
C ALA A 461 8.48 10.30 -28.76
N LEU A 462 8.68 8.98 -28.81
CA LEU A 462 9.31 8.21 -27.72
C LEU A 462 10.76 8.60 -27.51
N ILE A 463 11.53 8.77 -28.59
CA ILE A 463 12.92 9.24 -28.52
C ILE A 463 12.99 10.60 -27.83
N SER A 464 12.09 11.53 -28.16
CA SER A 464 12.04 12.84 -27.50
C SER A 464 11.70 12.76 -26.01
N CYS A 465 11.04 11.69 -25.55
CA CYS A 465 10.74 11.48 -24.13
C CYS A 465 11.98 11.07 -23.32
N ILE A 466 13.07 10.61 -23.95
CA ILE A 466 14.38 10.46 -23.29
C ILE A 466 14.91 11.83 -22.84
N ASP A 467 14.55 12.90 -23.56
CA ASP A 467 14.96 14.27 -23.25
C ASP A 467 13.95 14.99 -22.32
N ASP A 468 12.97 14.27 -21.76
CA ASP A 468 11.94 14.84 -20.88
C ASP A 468 12.58 15.42 -19.60
N PRO A 469 12.11 16.58 -19.07
CA PRO A 469 12.65 17.13 -17.82
C PRO A 469 12.44 16.23 -16.59
N PHE A 470 11.50 15.27 -16.63
CA PHE A 470 11.22 14.36 -15.53
C PHE A 470 11.85 12.98 -15.78
N GLU A 471 12.76 12.58 -14.89
CA GLU A 471 13.49 11.31 -14.96
C GLU A 471 12.57 10.08 -15.12
N LEU A 472 11.42 10.05 -14.45
CA LEU A 472 10.46 8.95 -14.59
C LEU A 472 9.98 8.77 -16.04
N CYS A 473 9.80 9.86 -16.79
CA CYS A 473 9.45 9.79 -18.21
C CYS A 473 10.63 9.26 -19.04
N GLN A 474 11.85 9.70 -18.74
CA GLN A 474 13.07 9.27 -19.44
C GLN A 474 13.28 7.76 -19.32
N ILE A 475 13.21 7.24 -18.08
CA ILE A 475 13.36 5.80 -17.79
C ILE A 475 12.26 4.99 -18.47
N THR A 476 10.99 5.41 -18.32
CA THR A 476 9.86 4.68 -18.91
C THR A 476 9.96 4.65 -20.45
N ALA A 477 10.37 5.75 -21.08
CA ALA A 477 10.56 5.82 -22.53
C ALA A 477 11.70 4.91 -22.99
N LEU A 478 12.83 4.90 -22.27
CA LEU A 478 13.96 4.02 -22.56
C LEU A 478 13.57 2.54 -22.45
N ASP A 479 12.84 2.15 -21.41
CA ASP A 479 12.40 0.77 -21.21
C ASP A 479 11.48 0.31 -22.35
N ILE A 480 10.59 1.19 -22.83
CA ILE A 480 9.75 0.92 -24.00
C ILE A 480 10.61 0.75 -25.25
N LEU A 481 11.54 1.68 -25.51
CA LEU A 481 12.40 1.65 -26.69
C LEU A 481 13.26 0.39 -26.77
N LYS A 482 13.73 -0.12 -25.63
CA LYS A 482 14.47 -1.40 -25.53
C LYS A 482 13.61 -2.64 -25.82
N LYS A 483 12.30 -2.51 -25.98
CA LYS A 483 11.35 -3.61 -26.21
C LYS A 483 10.63 -3.55 -27.55
N ILE A 484 10.72 -2.43 -28.26
CA ILE A 484 10.15 -2.27 -29.60
C ILE A 484 11.25 -2.36 -30.67
N PRO A 485 10.93 -2.75 -31.92
CA PRO A 485 11.91 -2.72 -33.00
C PRO A 485 12.37 -1.29 -33.27
N VAL A 486 13.65 -1.15 -33.59
CA VAL A 486 14.23 0.12 -34.04
C VAL A 486 13.62 0.48 -35.41
N ASP A 487 13.18 1.73 -35.57
CA ASP A 487 12.70 2.22 -36.86
C ASP A 487 13.83 2.25 -37.89
N ASP A 488 13.60 1.66 -39.07
CA ASP A 488 14.55 1.60 -40.18
C ASP A 488 14.98 3.01 -40.64
N ASN A 489 14.13 4.02 -40.46
CA ASN A 489 14.41 5.40 -40.84
C ASN A 489 15.21 6.16 -39.76
N PHE A 490 15.43 5.57 -38.59
CA PHE A 490 16.09 6.24 -37.47
C PHE A 490 17.61 6.31 -37.66
N ASN A 491 18.14 7.52 -37.80
CA ASN A 491 19.58 7.74 -37.99
C ASN A 491 20.35 7.66 -36.66
N LEU A 492 20.77 6.44 -36.30
CA LEU A 492 21.58 6.16 -35.11
C LEU A 492 22.92 6.93 -35.08
N SER A 493 23.53 7.18 -36.23
CA SER A 493 24.81 7.90 -36.30
C SER A 493 24.65 9.37 -35.93
N LEU A 494 23.65 10.04 -36.52
CA LEU A 494 23.30 11.42 -36.17
C LEU A 494 22.90 11.52 -34.69
N TYR A 495 22.12 10.56 -34.20
CA TYR A 495 21.73 10.50 -32.81
C TYR A 495 22.93 10.42 -31.85
N LYS A 496 23.95 9.61 -32.16
CA LYS A 496 25.21 9.57 -31.40
C LYS A 496 25.94 10.91 -31.42
N GLU A 497 26.09 11.52 -32.60
CA GLU A 497 26.77 12.82 -32.75
C GLU A 497 26.09 13.92 -31.94
N GLU A 498 24.76 14.01 -32.02
CA GLU A 498 23.96 14.94 -31.23
C GLU A 498 24.11 14.69 -29.73
N THR A 499 24.11 13.43 -29.31
CA THR A 499 24.27 13.05 -27.90
C THR A 499 25.66 13.41 -27.38
N ILE A 500 26.72 13.19 -28.16
CA ILE A 500 28.09 13.61 -27.82
C ILE A 500 28.18 15.13 -27.73
N LYS A 501 27.55 15.87 -28.66
CA LYS A 501 27.49 17.34 -28.61
C LYS A 501 26.74 17.83 -27.37
N MET A 502 25.68 17.13 -26.98
CA MET A 502 24.88 17.39 -25.79
C MET A 502 25.70 17.18 -24.51
N MET A 503 26.49 16.10 -24.41
CA MET A 503 27.39 15.83 -23.27
C MET A 503 28.52 16.85 -23.13
N LYS A 504 28.96 17.47 -24.23
CA LYS A 504 29.92 18.59 -24.20
C LYS A 504 29.32 19.89 -23.65
N SER A 505 27.99 20.00 -23.59
CA SER A 505 27.30 21.18 -23.07
C SER A 505 26.93 21.02 -21.59
N ILE A 506 27.12 22.07 -20.79
CA ILE A 506 26.93 22.05 -19.33
C ILE A 506 25.46 22.26 -18.90
N SER A 507 24.52 22.34 -19.84
CA SER A 507 23.12 22.61 -19.46
C SER A 507 22.57 21.51 -18.54
N SER A 508 21.86 21.90 -17.48
CA SER A 508 21.42 20.97 -16.45
C SER A 508 20.43 19.92 -16.96
N HIS A 509 19.55 20.30 -17.89
CA HIS A 509 18.60 19.40 -18.55
C HIS A 509 19.28 18.42 -19.50
N SER A 510 20.42 18.79 -20.10
CA SER A 510 21.09 17.93 -21.08
C SER A 510 21.88 16.78 -20.45
N THR A 511 22.35 16.97 -19.21
CA THR A 511 23.29 16.03 -18.57
C THR A 511 22.68 14.66 -18.23
N LEU A 512 21.46 14.64 -17.69
CA LEU A 512 20.80 13.38 -17.30
C LEU A 512 20.27 12.64 -18.54
N ALA A 513 19.56 13.37 -19.41
CA ALA A 513 19.04 12.84 -20.66
C ALA A 513 20.13 12.21 -21.53
N SER A 514 21.31 12.85 -21.66
CA SER A 514 22.39 12.33 -22.50
C SER A 514 22.90 10.95 -22.05
N GLY A 515 22.89 10.66 -20.75
CA GLY A 515 23.23 9.34 -20.24
C GLY A 515 22.25 8.26 -20.72
N TYR A 516 20.95 8.52 -20.57
CA TYR A 516 19.89 7.62 -21.08
C TYR A 516 19.92 7.49 -22.61
N ARG A 517 20.28 8.56 -23.34
CA ARG A 517 20.48 8.51 -24.80
C ARG A 517 21.62 7.56 -25.18
N ILE A 518 22.76 7.62 -24.48
CA ILE A 518 23.86 6.69 -24.71
C ILE A 518 23.48 5.26 -24.35
N GLN A 519 22.73 5.04 -23.26
CA GLN A 519 22.20 3.72 -22.94
C GLN A 519 21.31 3.17 -24.08
N PHE A 520 20.47 4.00 -24.68
CA PHE A 520 19.67 3.61 -25.84
C PHE A 520 20.56 3.28 -27.06
N TYR A 521 21.54 4.14 -27.36
CA TYR A 521 22.46 3.91 -28.47
C TYR A 521 23.24 2.59 -28.33
N THR A 522 23.79 2.32 -27.15
CA THR A 522 24.54 1.09 -26.87
C THR A 522 23.65 -0.14 -26.83
N TRP A 523 22.37 0.00 -26.48
CA TRP A 523 21.41 -1.09 -26.66
C TRP A 523 21.19 -1.43 -28.15
N CYS A 524 21.09 -0.41 -29.02
CA CYS A 524 21.00 -0.61 -30.48
C CYS A 524 22.31 -1.11 -31.11
N ARG A 525 23.46 -0.77 -30.53
CA ARG A 525 24.82 -1.09 -31.01
C ARG A 525 25.69 -1.62 -29.86
N PRO A 526 25.44 -2.85 -29.36
CA PRO A 526 26.18 -3.41 -28.22
C PRO A 526 27.70 -3.48 -28.45
N GLU A 527 28.12 -3.66 -29.71
CA GLU A 527 29.52 -3.68 -30.12
C GLU A 527 30.28 -2.38 -29.84
N SER A 528 29.56 -1.25 -29.72
CA SER A 528 30.16 0.07 -29.48
C SER A 528 30.44 0.36 -28.00
N LEU A 529 29.98 -0.50 -27.08
CA LEU A 529 30.01 -0.25 -25.64
C LEU A 529 31.44 -0.06 -25.11
N THR A 530 32.35 -0.98 -25.43
CA THR A 530 33.72 -0.96 -24.91
C THR A 530 34.50 0.23 -25.44
N ASP A 531 34.34 0.54 -26.73
CA ASP A 531 35.00 1.68 -27.38
C ASP A 531 34.51 3.01 -26.77
N LEU A 532 33.20 3.15 -26.57
CA LEU A 532 32.63 4.34 -25.93
C LEU A 532 33.10 4.50 -24.48
N LEU A 533 33.19 3.42 -23.71
CA LEU A 533 33.70 3.48 -22.34
C LEU A 533 35.17 3.91 -22.30
N VAL A 534 35.99 3.39 -23.21
CA VAL A 534 37.39 3.79 -23.37
C VAL A 534 37.49 5.27 -23.75
N ASP A 535 36.69 5.72 -24.72
CA ASP A 535 36.67 7.12 -25.16
C ASP A 535 36.24 8.06 -24.01
N PHE A 536 35.18 7.71 -23.29
CA PHE A 536 34.64 8.54 -22.21
C PHE A 536 35.58 8.62 -21.02
N VAL A 537 36.19 7.49 -20.63
CA VAL A 537 37.19 7.48 -19.56
C VAL A 537 38.41 8.31 -19.97
N SER A 538 38.90 8.17 -21.20
CA SER A 538 40.05 8.96 -21.68
C SER A 538 39.73 10.46 -21.67
N LEU A 539 38.53 10.84 -22.09
CA LEU A 539 38.09 12.24 -22.03
C LEU A 539 37.95 12.76 -20.59
N CYS A 540 37.45 11.93 -19.67
CA CYS A 540 37.42 12.27 -18.25
C CYS A 540 38.83 12.42 -17.67
N GLU A 541 39.78 11.55 -18.03
CA GLU A 541 41.19 11.63 -17.62
C GLU A 541 41.79 12.97 -18.08
N ASP A 542 41.65 13.31 -19.37
CA ASP A 542 42.13 14.58 -19.93
C ASP A 542 41.50 15.80 -19.25
N ASN A 543 40.18 15.77 -19.05
CA ASN A 543 39.45 16.85 -18.39
C ASN A 543 39.84 16.99 -16.91
N THR A 544 40.11 15.87 -16.23
CA THR A 544 40.59 15.86 -14.84
C THR A 544 41.99 16.45 -14.74
N HIS A 545 42.88 16.10 -15.67
CA HIS A 545 44.21 16.69 -15.74
C HIS A 545 44.18 18.21 -15.98
N ALA A 546 43.29 18.69 -16.86
CA ALA A 546 43.08 20.12 -17.04
C ALA A 546 42.56 20.79 -15.75
N ALA A 547 41.58 20.17 -15.08
CA ALA A 547 40.97 20.69 -13.86
C ALA A 547 41.91 20.69 -12.63
N LYS A 548 42.90 19.78 -12.57
CA LYS A 548 43.97 19.82 -11.56
C LYS A 548 44.78 21.13 -11.60
N ASN A 549 44.95 21.71 -12.78
CA ASN A 549 45.68 22.96 -12.95
C ASN A 549 44.78 24.19 -12.79
N ASN A 550 43.53 24.13 -13.27
CA ASN A 550 42.57 25.22 -13.09
C ASN A 550 41.13 24.66 -13.06
N LEU A 551 40.48 24.73 -11.91
CA LEU A 551 39.14 24.17 -11.70
C LEU A 551 38.07 24.81 -12.60
N VAL A 552 38.27 26.04 -13.05
CA VAL A 552 37.35 26.77 -13.95
C VAL A 552 37.28 26.12 -15.33
N CYS A 553 38.26 25.30 -15.71
CA CYS A 553 38.23 24.52 -16.94
C CYS A 553 36.98 23.63 -17.04
N PHE A 554 36.26 23.32 -15.95
CA PHE A 554 34.96 22.64 -16.02
C PHE A 554 33.91 23.35 -16.86
N LYS A 555 34.07 24.66 -17.13
CA LYS A 555 33.21 25.42 -18.05
C LYS A 555 33.31 24.97 -19.51
N ASP A 556 34.47 24.47 -19.92
CA ASP A 556 34.72 24.05 -21.30
C ASP A 556 34.98 22.53 -21.39
N ASN A 557 35.40 21.91 -20.28
CA ASN A 557 35.82 20.53 -20.13
C ASN A 557 35.03 19.83 -19.01
N SER A 558 33.71 19.77 -19.15
CA SER A 558 32.85 19.16 -18.14
C SER A 558 33.15 17.66 -17.96
N ILE A 559 33.20 17.19 -16.70
CA ILE A 559 33.46 15.78 -16.36
C ILE A 559 32.16 15.03 -16.08
N HIS A 560 31.22 15.67 -15.37
CA HIS A 560 30.05 15.01 -14.81
C HIS A 560 29.10 14.35 -15.84
N PRO A 561 28.89 14.85 -17.09
CA PRO A 561 28.02 14.19 -18.07
C PRO A 561 28.59 12.84 -18.53
N TRP A 562 29.91 12.75 -18.67
CA TRP A 562 30.61 11.54 -19.07
C TRP A 562 30.62 10.52 -17.94
N MET A 563 30.87 10.97 -16.70
CA MET A 563 30.77 10.11 -15.52
C MET A 563 29.36 9.57 -15.33
N ASN A 564 28.33 10.38 -15.59
CA ASN A 564 26.94 9.93 -15.61
C ASN A 564 26.73 8.81 -16.64
N ALA A 565 27.17 9.02 -17.89
CA ALA A 565 27.05 8.03 -18.95
C ALA A 565 27.80 6.73 -18.60
N ILE A 566 29.02 6.82 -18.06
CA ILE A 566 29.79 5.65 -17.60
C ILE A 566 29.04 4.89 -16.52
N SER A 567 28.55 5.58 -15.47
CA SER A 567 27.78 4.97 -14.38
C SER A 567 26.57 4.21 -14.91
N LEU A 568 25.80 4.88 -15.77
CA LEU A 568 24.60 4.34 -16.39
C LEU A 568 24.89 3.13 -17.32
N LEU A 569 26.00 3.14 -18.04
CA LEU A 569 26.42 2.01 -18.87
C LEU A 569 26.86 0.80 -18.04
N LEU A 570 27.55 1.03 -16.92
CA LEU A 570 27.99 -0.01 -15.99
C LEU A 570 26.78 -0.68 -15.32
N GLU A 571 25.83 0.10 -14.83
CA GLU A 571 24.63 -0.42 -14.16
C GLU A 571 23.76 -1.29 -15.08
N ASN A 572 23.73 -0.99 -16.38
CA ASN A 572 22.98 -1.75 -17.37
C ASN A 572 23.71 -2.98 -17.90
N LYS A 573 25.02 -3.14 -17.62
CA LYS A 573 25.78 -4.28 -18.10
C LYS A 573 25.50 -5.48 -17.22
N ASP A 574 25.10 -6.59 -17.84
CA ASP A 574 25.06 -7.88 -17.17
C ASP A 574 26.46 -8.51 -17.12
N PHE A 575 26.89 -8.85 -15.90
CA PHE A 575 28.20 -9.44 -15.59
C PHE A 575 28.11 -10.93 -15.26
N SER A 576 26.92 -11.56 -15.20
CA SER A 576 26.77 -12.95 -14.75
C SER A 576 27.30 -13.98 -15.75
N ASP A 577 27.14 -13.73 -17.06
CA ASP A 577 27.45 -14.69 -18.13
C ASP A 577 28.43 -14.11 -19.15
N MET A 578 29.65 -13.77 -18.70
CA MET A 578 30.69 -13.22 -19.57
C MET A 578 31.71 -14.27 -20.02
N SER A 579 32.26 -14.07 -21.22
CA SER A 579 33.40 -14.85 -21.68
C SER A 579 34.64 -14.56 -20.81
N THR A 580 35.60 -15.49 -20.78
CA THR A 580 36.85 -15.28 -20.03
C THR A 580 37.68 -14.11 -20.54
N GLU A 581 37.55 -13.77 -21.83
CA GLU A 581 38.25 -12.64 -22.45
C GLU A 581 37.59 -11.32 -22.06
N ASP A 582 36.25 -11.25 -22.12
CA ASP A 582 35.50 -10.08 -21.66
C ASP A 582 35.72 -9.81 -20.17
N LEU A 583 35.68 -10.86 -19.34
CA LEU A 583 35.92 -10.72 -17.90
C LEU A 583 37.31 -10.15 -17.61
N LYS A 584 38.35 -10.58 -18.36
CA LYS A 584 39.70 -10.03 -18.23
C LYS A 584 39.75 -8.55 -18.64
N TRP A 585 39.13 -8.21 -19.77
CA TRP A 585 39.06 -6.82 -20.22
C TRP A 585 38.36 -5.93 -19.20
N TRP A 586 37.18 -6.36 -18.70
CA TRP A 586 36.42 -5.62 -17.70
C TRP A 586 37.19 -5.47 -16.39
N THR A 587 37.79 -6.56 -15.90
CA THR A 587 38.60 -6.54 -14.68
C THR A 587 39.76 -5.55 -14.82
N PHE A 588 40.49 -5.60 -15.94
CA PHE A 588 41.58 -4.66 -16.20
C PHE A 588 41.07 -3.22 -16.31
N PHE A 589 40.03 -2.98 -17.12
CA PHE A 589 39.47 -1.65 -17.35
C PHE A 589 38.98 -1.01 -16.04
N ILE A 590 38.27 -1.77 -15.21
CA ILE A 590 37.73 -1.26 -13.94
C ILE A 590 38.87 -0.94 -12.96
N ARG A 591 39.81 -1.86 -12.77
CA ARG A 591 40.88 -1.74 -11.77
C ARG A 591 41.94 -0.73 -12.16
N GLU A 592 42.41 -0.78 -13.40
CA GLU A 592 43.57 -0.01 -13.85
C GLU A 592 43.21 1.35 -14.43
N ARG A 593 41.94 1.57 -14.81
CA ARG A 593 41.50 2.86 -15.38
C ARG A 593 40.38 3.52 -14.60
N LEU A 594 39.24 2.84 -14.45
CA LEU A 594 38.03 3.48 -13.94
C LEU A 594 38.13 3.87 -12.45
N ILE A 595 38.59 2.96 -11.58
CA ILE A 595 38.76 3.24 -10.15
C ILE A 595 39.79 4.36 -9.93
N PRO A 596 40.99 4.32 -10.55
CA PRO A 596 41.93 5.43 -10.48
C PRO A 596 41.36 6.76 -10.97
N LEU A 597 40.61 6.76 -12.08
CA LEU A 597 39.92 7.96 -12.56
C LEU A 597 38.94 8.49 -11.51
N CYS A 598 38.13 7.63 -10.89
CA CYS A 598 37.17 8.02 -9.86
C CYS A 598 37.85 8.73 -8.70
N PHE A 599 38.98 8.21 -8.20
CA PHE A 599 39.74 8.85 -7.13
C PHE A 599 40.38 10.17 -7.57
N ASN A 600 40.93 10.24 -8.78
CA ASN A 600 41.48 11.49 -9.32
C ASN A 600 40.41 12.58 -9.48
N VAL A 601 39.21 12.23 -9.96
CA VAL A 601 38.08 13.16 -10.06
C VAL A 601 37.65 13.61 -8.67
N ALA A 602 37.51 12.68 -7.72
CA ALA A 602 37.17 12.99 -6.34
C ALA A 602 38.16 13.97 -5.70
N GLU A 603 39.46 13.75 -5.87
CA GLU A 603 40.52 14.62 -5.37
C GLU A 603 40.37 16.06 -5.91
N VAL A 604 40.12 16.22 -7.20
CA VAL A 604 39.97 17.53 -7.86
C VAL A 604 38.73 18.29 -7.37
N VAL A 605 37.61 17.60 -7.15
CA VAL A 605 36.34 18.25 -6.79
C VAL A 605 36.17 18.43 -5.27
N SER A 606 36.91 17.67 -4.45
CA SER A 606 36.82 17.71 -2.98
C SER A 606 36.94 19.12 -2.39
N PRO A 607 37.89 19.99 -2.81
CA PRO A 607 38.01 21.35 -2.28
C PRO A 607 36.70 22.16 -2.36
N ALA A 608 35.93 21.98 -3.43
CA ALA A 608 34.65 22.68 -3.61
C ALA A 608 33.54 22.13 -2.70
N VAL A 609 33.41 20.80 -2.61
CA VAL A 609 32.33 20.15 -1.83
C VAL A 609 32.63 20.03 -0.33
N HIS A 610 33.90 20.12 0.07
CA HIS A 610 34.37 20.12 1.46
C HIS A 610 34.55 21.53 2.02
N SER A 611 34.43 22.56 1.18
CA SER A 611 34.48 23.96 1.60
C SER A 611 33.47 24.24 2.72
N MET A 612 33.81 25.11 3.67
CA MET A 612 32.89 25.57 4.71
C MET A 612 31.70 26.37 4.13
N SER A 613 31.84 26.87 2.90
CA SER A 613 30.79 27.55 2.14
C SER A 613 30.85 27.12 0.67
N PRO A 614 30.38 25.90 0.33
CA PRO A 614 30.47 25.35 -1.03
C PRO A 614 29.87 26.26 -2.12
N GLU A 615 28.77 26.94 -1.82
CA GLU A 615 28.04 27.83 -2.74
C GLU A 615 28.81 29.10 -3.11
N GLY A 616 29.79 29.47 -2.28
CA GLY A 616 30.67 30.62 -2.49
C GLY A 616 32.10 30.22 -2.86
N TYR A 617 32.36 28.94 -3.10
CA TYR A 617 33.72 28.48 -3.37
C TYR A 617 34.20 28.94 -4.74
N ILE A 618 35.34 29.64 -4.76
CA ILE A 618 36.06 30.05 -5.96
C ILE A 618 37.56 29.83 -5.68
N PRO A 619 38.32 29.16 -6.57
CA PRO A 619 39.76 29.03 -6.42
C PRO A 619 40.46 30.39 -6.38
N GLU A 620 41.52 30.51 -5.56
CA GLU A 620 42.26 31.77 -5.38
C GLU A 620 42.85 32.32 -6.69
N GLU A 621 43.32 31.44 -7.58
CA GLU A 621 43.84 31.79 -8.89
C GLU A 621 42.77 32.48 -9.76
N THR A 622 41.55 31.96 -9.71
CA THR A 622 40.39 32.52 -10.42
C THR A 622 39.93 33.84 -9.80
N LEU A 623 39.96 33.96 -8.47
CA LEU A 623 39.67 35.23 -7.79
C LEU A 623 40.64 36.33 -8.25
N ASN A 624 41.92 36.01 -8.40
CA ASN A 624 42.93 36.95 -8.89
C ASN A 624 42.70 37.32 -10.37
N GLU A 625 42.25 36.40 -11.22
CA GLU A 625 41.87 36.69 -12.60
C GLU A 625 40.64 37.59 -12.68
N ILE A 626 39.58 37.30 -11.93
CA ILE A 626 38.34 38.09 -11.88
C ILE A 626 38.62 39.51 -11.36
N ALA A 627 39.49 39.64 -10.35
CA ALA A 627 39.89 40.94 -9.80
C ALA A 627 40.59 41.86 -10.82
N ASN A 628 41.16 41.30 -11.90
CA ASN A 628 41.81 42.05 -12.98
C ASN A 628 40.84 42.49 -14.09
N PHE A 629 39.57 42.09 -14.06
CA PHE A 629 38.56 42.48 -15.06
C PHE A 629 37.81 43.76 -14.67
N ASN A 630 37.70 44.69 -15.62
CA ASN A 630 36.85 45.88 -15.47
C ASN A 630 35.38 45.53 -15.77
N GLY A 631 34.64 45.05 -14.77
CA GLY A 631 33.23 44.62 -14.92
C GLY A 631 32.49 44.47 -13.59
N ASN A 632 31.27 43.89 -13.63
CA ASN A 632 30.48 43.61 -12.43
C ASN A 632 31.00 42.35 -11.72
N ILE A 633 32.07 42.51 -10.93
CA ILE A 633 32.84 41.44 -10.26
C ILE A 633 31.92 40.48 -9.47
N LEU A 634 31.01 41.00 -8.65
CA LEU A 634 30.08 40.21 -7.82
C LEU A 634 29.22 39.23 -8.63
N GLN A 635 28.74 39.66 -9.80
CA GLN A 635 27.92 38.81 -10.66
C GLN A 635 28.76 37.68 -11.27
N MET A 636 29.97 37.99 -11.73
CA MET A 636 30.89 37.00 -12.29
C MET A 636 31.33 35.97 -11.24
N GLU A 637 31.64 36.40 -10.02
CA GLU A 637 31.98 35.51 -8.91
C GLU A 637 30.83 34.55 -8.60
N THR A 638 29.60 35.06 -8.51
CA THR A 638 28.41 34.25 -8.23
C THR A 638 28.12 33.24 -9.35
N GLU A 639 28.23 33.65 -10.62
CA GLU A 639 28.02 32.75 -11.77
C GLU A 639 29.07 31.64 -11.82
N VAL A 640 30.34 31.96 -11.53
CA VAL A 640 31.44 30.99 -11.51
C VAL A 640 31.31 30.03 -10.32
N SER A 641 31.00 30.52 -9.11
CA SER A 641 30.86 29.67 -7.93
C SER A 641 29.70 28.67 -8.08
N GLN A 642 28.57 29.12 -8.62
CA GLN A 642 27.41 28.26 -8.88
C GLN A 642 27.69 27.21 -9.95
N LEU A 643 28.37 27.59 -11.04
CA LEU A 643 28.76 26.65 -12.09
C LEU A 643 29.74 25.59 -11.57
N LEU A 644 30.77 26.03 -10.84
CA LEU A 644 31.76 25.16 -10.23
C LEU A 644 31.11 24.19 -9.25
N LEU A 645 30.24 24.69 -8.37
CA LEU A 645 29.53 23.85 -7.42
C LEU A 645 28.74 22.77 -8.16
N VAL A 646 27.92 23.14 -9.15
CA VAL A 646 27.09 22.20 -9.93
C VAL A 646 27.94 21.12 -10.60
N CYS A 647 29.05 21.48 -11.22
CA CYS A 647 29.95 20.52 -11.86
C CYS A 647 30.62 19.60 -10.81
N CYS A 648 31.14 20.17 -9.72
CA CYS A 648 31.88 19.43 -8.70
C CYS A 648 30.98 18.45 -7.94
N TRP A 649 29.81 18.88 -7.46
CA TRP A 649 28.94 17.99 -6.69
C TRP A 649 28.32 16.89 -7.57
N ARG A 650 28.03 17.16 -8.85
CA ARG A 650 27.53 16.13 -9.78
C ARG A 650 28.61 15.13 -10.15
N ALA A 651 29.83 15.59 -10.41
CA ALA A 651 30.96 14.69 -10.65
C ALA A 651 31.19 13.80 -9.43
N HIS A 652 31.17 14.38 -8.23
CA HIS A 652 31.25 13.66 -6.96
C HIS A 652 30.14 12.62 -6.82
N LYS A 653 28.88 12.99 -7.04
CA LYS A 653 27.73 12.06 -7.04
C LYS A 653 28.00 10.83 -7.93
N HIS A 654 28.42 11.04 -9.17
CA HIS A 654 28.66 9.95 -10.11
C HIS A 654 29.88 9.09 -9.74
N VAL A 655 30.92 9.69 -9.13
CA VAL A 655 32.03 8.91 -8.53
C VAL A 655 31.49 8.00 -7.42
N SER A 656 30.70 8.54 -6.47
CA SER A 656 30.08 7.75 -5.41
C SER A 656 29.18 6.65 -5.98
N THR A 657 28.42 6.91 -7.04
CA THR A 657 27.59 5.87 -7.68
C THR A 657 28.44 4.76 -8.30
N ILE A 658 29.49 5.10 -9.04
CA ILE A 658 30.38 4.12 -9.70
C ILE A 658 31.11 3.26 -8.66
N LEU A 659 31.74 3.89 -7.65
CA LEU A 659 32.47 3.16 -6.61
C LEU A 659 31.52 2.26 -5.79
N GLY A 660 30.30 2.72 -5.54
CA GLY A 660 29.27 1.95 -4.83
C GLY A 660 28.81 0.74 -5.64
N PHE A 661 28.59 0.91 -6.95
CA PHE A 661 28.27 -0.20 -7.85
C PHE A 661 29.41 -1.22 -7.88
N VAL A 662 30.65 -0.76 -8.05
CA VAL A 662 31.85 -1.60 -8.07
C VAL A 662 31.98 -2.42 -6.77
N ALA A 663 31.82 -1.78 -5.61
CA ALA A 663 31.92 -2.44 -4.31
C ALA A 663 30.77 -3.43 -4.04
N THR A 664 29.54 -3.09 -4.43
CA THR A 664 28.36 -3.90 -4.11
C THR A 664 28.04 -4.99 -5.12
N LYS A 665 28.44 -4.83 -6.38
CA LYS A 665 28.14 -5.77 -7.47
C LYS A 665 29.35 -6.53 -7.97
N LEU A 666 30.49 -5.86 -8.17
CA LEU A 666 31.64 -6.46 -8.86
C LEU A 666 32.62 -7.15 -7.91
N TYR A 667 32.80 -6.63 -6.69
CA TYR A 667 33.63 -7.31 -5.69
C TYR A 667 33.11 -8.70 -5.28
N PRO A 668 31.80 -8.92 -5.04
CA PRO A 668 31.27 -10.26 -4.81
C PRO A 668 31.53 -11.25 -5.96
N MET A 669 31.78 -10.75 -7.18
CA MET A 669 32.13 -11.56 -8.36
C MET A 669 33.63 -11.86 -8.47
N GLY A 670 34.45 -11.38 -7.52
CA GLY A 670 35.90 -11.59 -7.52
C GLY A 670 36.67 -10.71 -8.51
N MET A 671 36.05 -9.64 -9.03
CA MET A 671 36.70 -8.70 -9.96
C MET A 671 37.60 -7.68 -9.26
N LEU A 672 37.56 -7.60 -7.93
CA LEU A 672 38.33 -6.65 -7.12
C LEU A 672 39.12 -7.37 -6.03
N SER A 673 40.26 -6.78 -5.68
CA SER A 673 41.05 -7.14 -4.51
C SER A 673 40.49 -6.51 -3.23
N SER A 674 40.82 -7.11 -2.08
CA SER A 674 40.44 -6.54 -0.78
C SER A 674 41.06 -5.16 -0.55
N GLU A 675 42.27 -4.92 -1.06
CA GLU A 675 42.95 -3.62 -0.96
C GLU A 675 42.20 -2.52 -1.72
N GLU A 676 41.66 -2.81 -2.91
CA GLU A 676 40.84 -1.84 -3.65
C GLU A 676 39.53 -1.52 -2.91
N ILE A 677 38.93 -2.50 -2.24
CA ILE A 677 37.75 -2.28 -1.41
C ILE A 677 38.06 -1.45 -0.17
N ASP A 678 39.18 -1.69 0.49
CA ASP A 678 39.61 -0.87 1.63
C ASP A 678 39.83 0.58 1.21
N HIS A 679 40.43 0.83 0.03
CA HIS A 679 40.56 2.17 -0.54
C HIS A 679 39.21 2.83 -0.85
N ILE A 680 38.25 2.09 -1.42
CA ILE A 680 36.88 2.59 -1.64
C ILE A 680 36.20 2.92 -0.31
N GLY A 681 36.37 2.07 0.71
CA GLY A 681 35.86 2.31 2.06
C GLY A 681 36.44 3.57 2.69
N ALA A 682 37.75 3.79 2.53
CA ALA A 682 38.43 5.00 2.98
C ALA A 682 37.90 6.26 2.28
N TYR A 683 37.58 6.17 0.98
CA TYR A 683 36.93 7.27 0.26
C TYR A 683 35.58 7.63 0.88
N TYR A 684 34.69 6.67 1.11
CA TYR A 684 33.38 6.97 1.72
C TYR A 684 33.52 7.51 3.14
N TRP A 685 34.46 6.98 3.92
CA TRP A 685 34.76 7.50 5.26
C TRP A 685 35.17 8.98 5.22
N LEU A 686 36.04 9.35 4.27
CA LEU A 686 36.44 10.73 4.05
C LEU A 686 35.23 11.60 3.68
N GLN A 687 34.38 11.16 2.74
CA GLN A 687 33.21 11.94 2.34
C GLN A 687 32.21 12.13 3.48
N LEU A 688 31.97 11.10 4.30
CA LEU A 688 31.04 11.16 5.43
C LEU A 688 31.56 12.03 6.60
N THR A 689 32.85 12.35 6.63
CA THR A 689 33.45 13.14 7.70
C THR A 689 33.78 14.57 7.27
N GLU A 690 34.19 14.77 6.02
CA GLU A 690 34.70 16.05 5.52
C GLU A 690 33.74 16.77 4.56
N CYS A 691 32.85 16.07 3.86
CA CYS A 691 31.94 16.71 2.91
C CYS A 691 30.93 17.65 3.59
N LYS A 692 30.80 18.87 3.06
CA LYS A 692 29.92 19.92 3.60
C LYS A 692 28.71 20.20 2.70
N HIS A 693 28.82 19.93 1.41
CA HIS A 693 27.69 20.06 0.49
C HIS A 693 26.68 18.92 0.71
N CYS A 694 25.45 19.24 1.09
CA CYS A 694 24.41 18.27 1.43
C CYS A 694 24.16 17.25 0.32
N GLY A 695 24.01 17.70 -0.93
CA GLY A 695 23.71 16.80 -2.05
C GLY A 695 24.85 15.86 -2.43
N ALA A 696 26.10 16.20 -2.09
CA ALA A 696 27.27 15.33 -2.31
C ALA A 696 27.42 14.35 -1.14
N PHE A 697 27.15 14.83 0.08
CA PHE A 697 27.11 14.00 1.29
C PHE A 697 26.01 12.93 1.22
N GLU A 698 24.78 13.29 0.86
CA GLU A 698 23.65 12.33 0.77
C GLU A 698 23.88 11.23 -0.27
N THR A 699 24.71 11.48 -1.28
CA THR A 699 25.03 10.51 -2.33
C THR A 699 26.21 9.60 -2.01
N ALA A 700 27.04 9.96 -1.01
CA ALA A 700 28.13 9.15 -0.50
C ALA A 700 27.63 8.27 0.64
#